data_AF-A0A956KI58-F1
#
_entry.id   AF-A0A956KI58-F1
#
_cell.length_a   1.000
_cell.length_b   1.000
_cell.length_c   1.000
_cell.angle_alpha   90.00
_cell.angle_beta   90.00
_cell.angle_gamma   90.00
#
_symmetry.space_group_name_H-M   'P 1'
#
loop_
_entity.id
_entity.type
_entity.pdbx_description
1 polymer ?
#
loop_
_entity_poly.entity_id
_entity_poly.type
_entity_poly.pdbx_seq_one_letter_code
_entity_poly.pdbx_strand_id
1 'polypeptide(L)'
;DEDALCKPVVMIVVTDGQPDPWNKQGGAKLYERMRSIRRILSVKTYVVAYTSEVWSDAESWSRIHEIACSASGANSIPTPCDGDNDFGWDTCADKEDPANGCAWLANDKEELSATLTHIIAQAIETAVPGGAPTVANDFQVADPNDPESSQQALQTNISSWTDTPSWEGHVTRGACTDEDPDNPGQLADYCLNAANLPVETEELESFGPCPLQRVWNAGECLQQTAPGDRRLYTHGFDNQLIRITEGGEPSAGFSNLVMALNQQGKINPPLSNGDEDVEIKAMADFLTGVGLPDNWKLPGLSNSAPMLIRRVPQHDAKFLPSVGIRDPHCAGRRNVQGDNVPDTLQAFASQAWETTAGGGFATHYDYAEAVLIGDDFGILHAFHYDSGNELFGFVPLALINNARVLSLNGPENFGQPEALEDHVFGVASTVNAGWIFDEVAQQWRHIAVFGLGPGGSEILSLDVSHMARLQDDDPFDVLWTTTTSAITDQYAETLGETWSRPALTYAVPNDEMSLAPKAYLVFGSGYREDQGDARRGKVLWMVDATTGETVTAKALLPTPTAGTAYDEDGDVAVVTDIAIGSHCLSRYWGEMQEAYIADPAGRLFRWDLAADISNVTQFDHEADSGGTWPLNDGFAMASEAFRFPACRGTGAYSCSIGPIAANGNKG
;
A
#
# COMPACT_ATOMS: atom_id res chain seq x y z
N ASP A 1 -7.69 -22.64 -8.57
CA ASP A 1 -6.43 -23.07 -7.94
C ASP A 1 -6.47 -22.99 -6.40
N GLU A 2 -7.40 -23.69 -5.74
CA GLU A 2 -7.35 -23.82 -4.26
C GLU A 2 -6.16 -24.68 -3.79
N ASP A 3 -5.60 -25.53 -4.66
CA ASP A 3 -4.45 -26.38 -4.36
C ASP A 3 -3.08 -25.68 -4.43
N ALA A 4 -3.02 -24.42 -4.88
CA ALA A 4 -1.76 -23.66 -4.92
C ALA A 4 -1.34 -23.16 -3.52
N LEU A 5 -2.30 -22.89 -2.64
CA LEU A 5 -2.08 -22.33 -1.29
C LEU A 5 -1.50 -23.35 -0.29
N CYS A 6 -1.50 -24.65 -0.61
CA CYS A 6 -1.04 -25.72 0.28
C CYS A 6 0.22 -26.45 -0.21
N LYS A 7 0.90 -25.97 -1.27
CA LYS A 7 2.13 -26.60 -1.76
C LYS A 7 3.31 -26.22 -0.84
N PRO A 8 4.11 -27.20 -0.36
CA PRO A 8 5.32 -26.88 0.38
C PRO A 8 6.28 -26.09 -0.51
N VAL A 9 6.67 -24.90 -0.08
CA VAL A 9 7.62 -24.04 -0.80
C VAL A 9 9.08 -24.42 -0.50
N VAL A 10 9.32 -25.00 0.68
CA VAL A 10 10.65 -25.31 1.20
C VAL A 10 10.66 -26.70 1.84
N MET A 11 11.74 -27.44 1.65
CA MET A 11 12.06 -28.66 2.40
C MET A 11 13.48 -28.56 2.95
N ILE A 12 13.65 -28.79 4.25
CA ILE A 12 14.97 -28.85 4.89
C ILE A 12 15.23 -30.28 5.34
N VAL A 13 16.30 -30.88 4.83
CA VAL A 13 16.71 -32.24 5.18
C VAL A 13 17.89 -32.16 6.15
N VAL A 14 17.63 -32.48 7.41
CA VAL A 14 18.68 -32.65 8.42
C VAL A 14 19.09 -34.12 8.43
N THR A 15 20.37 -34.40 8.18
CA THR A 15 20.87 -35.78 8.00
C THR A 15 22.31 -35.92 8.46
N ASP A 16 22.75 -37.15 8.70
CA ASP A 16 24.15 -37.53 8.88
C ASP A 16 24.88 -37.77 7.54
N GLY A 17 24.17 -37.71 6.41
CA GLY A 17 24.72 -37.96 5.08
C GLY A 17 24.95 -39.44 4.75
N GLN A 18 24.48 -40.37 5.59
CA GLN A 18 24.79 -41.80 5.47
C GLN A 18 23.52 -42.68 5.33
N PRO A 19 22.84 -42.64 4.17
CA PRO A 19 21.71 -43.53 3.93
C PRO A 19 22.16 -45.01 3.89
N ASP A 20 21.63 -45.81 4.82
CA ASP A 20 21.94 -47.25 4.92
C ASP A 20 20.81 -48.13 4.34
N PRO A 21 21.08 -49.04 3.40
CA PRO A 21 22.36 -49.27 2.73
C PRO A 21 22.54 -48.40 1.48
N TRP A 22 23.73 -47.80 1.36
CA TRP A 22 24.10 -46.87 0.28
C TRP A 22 23.79 -47.44 -1.11
N ASN A 23 24.10 -48.72 -1.33
CA ASN A 23 23.94 -49.40 -2.61
C ASN A 23 22.47 -49.68 -3.02
N LYS A 24 21.48 -49.49 -2.13
CA LYS A 24 20.05 -49.68 -2.46
C LYS A 24 19.21 -48.43 -2.28
N GLN A 25 19.57 -47.56 -1.34
CA GLN A 25 18.80 -46.37 -0.97
C GLN A 25 19.59 -45.07 -1.13
N GLY A 26 20.92 -45.11 -1.23
CA GLY A 26 21.79 -43.94 -1.46
C GLY A 26 22.21 -43.76 -2.91
N GLY A 27 23.24 -42.94 -3.14
CA GLY A 27 23.83 -42.65 -4.45
C GLY A 27 22.80 -42.15 -5.48
N ALA A 28 22.94 -42.61 -6.74
CA ALA A 28 22.13 -42.14 -7.87
C ALA A 28 20.62 -42.20 -7.64
N LYS A 29 20.12 -43.17 -6.86
CA LYS A 29 18.67 -43.29 -6.58
C LYS A 29 18.18 -42.24 -5.59
N LEU A 30 18.98 -41.92 -4.58
CA LEU A 30 18.68 -40.81 -3.68
C LEU A 30 18.77 -39.49 -4.43
N TYR A 31 19.81 -39.31 -5.24
CA TYR A 31 20.00 -38.11 -6.06
C TYR A 31 18.80 -37.90 -7.00
N GLU A 32 18.38 -38.93 -7.74
CA GLU A 32 17.19 -38.85 -8.60
C GLU A 32 15.94 -38.39 -7.83
N ARG A 33 15.72 -38.90 -6.62
CA ARG A 33 14.58 -38.51 -5.76
C ARG A 33 14.69 -37.07 -5.27
N MET A 34 15.84 -36.68 -4.74
CA MET A 34 16.09 -35.32 -4.23
C MET A 34 15.91 -34.28 -5.34
N ARG A 35 16.50 -34.54 -6.51
CA ARG A 35 16.32 -33.74 -7.72
C ARG A 35 14.86 -33.64 -8.16
N SER A 36 14.11 -34.74 -8.08
CA SER A 36 12.71 -34.77 -8.49
C SER A 36 11.84 -33.85 -7.63
N ILE A 37 12.14 -33.71 -6.35
CA ILE A 37 11.40 -32.79 -5.46
C ILE A 37 11.51 -31.37 -5.98
N ARG A 38 12.73 -30.91 -6.30
CA ARG A 38 12.93 -29.58 -6.87
C ARG A 38 12.31 -29.43 -8.25
N ARG A 39 12.50 -30.39 -9.16
CA ARG A 39 12.08 -30.24 -10.57
C ARG A 39 10.61 -30.50 -10.84
N ILE A 40 9.96 -31.35 -10.05
CA ILE A 40 8.56 -31.73 -10.26
C ILE A 40 7.63 -30.88 -9.38
N LEU A 41 8.03 -30.63 -8.14
CA LEU A 41 7.21 -29.93 -7.16
C LEU A 41 7.61 -28.46 -6.97
N SER A 42 8.71 -28.01 -7.59
CA SER A 42 9.26 -26.66 -7.45
C SER A 42 9.62 -26.28 -6.01
N VAL A 43 9.85 -27.26 -5.12
CA VAL A 43 10.18 -27.03 -3.70
C VAL A 43 11.68 -26.71 -3.56
N LYS A 44 12.03 -25.56 -2.98
CA LYS A 44 13.43 -25.24 -2.60
C LYS A 44 13.89 -26.25 -1.54
N THR A 45 14.90 -27.05 -1.85
CA THR A 45 15.36 -28.12 -0.94
C THR A 45 16.78 -27.86 -0.44
N TYR A 46 16.90 -27.72 0.88
CA TYR A 46 18.17 -27.51 1.58
C TYR A 46 18.61 -28.79 2.29
N VAL A 47 19.91 -29.05 2.31
CA VAL A 47 20.48 -30.21 3.00
C VAL A 47 21.43 -29.73 4.07
N VAL A 48 21.16 -30.13 5.31
CA VAL A 48 21.94 -29.79 6.50
C VAL A 48 22.55 -31.07 7.06
N ALA A 49 23.88 -31.15 7.05
CA ALA A 49 24.62 -32.20 7.72
C ALA A 49 24.72 -31.87 9.21
N TYR A 50 24.21 -32.76 10.06
CA TYR A 50 24.28 -32.60 11.51
C TYR A 50 25.09 -33.74 12.15
N THR A 51 26.40 -33.70 11.94
CA THR A 51 27.35 -34.65 12.54
C THR A 51 28.78 -34.17 12.36
N SER A 52 29.60 -34.35 13.40
CA SER A 52 31.05 -34.12 13.31
C SER A 52 31.75 -35.11 12.37
N GLU A 53 31.12 -36.24 12.05
CA GLU A 53 31.73 -37.30 11.23
C GLU A 53 31.95 -36.84 9.77
N VAL A 54 31.08 -35.97 9.25
CA VAL A 54 31.17 -35.41 7.89
C VAL A 54 32.49 -34.68 7.65
N TRP A 55 33.02 -33.98 8.66
CA TRP A 55 34.30 -33.27 8.57
C TRP A 55 35.52 -34.20 8.59
N SER A 56 35.37 -35.37 9.20
CA SER A 56 36.47 -36.30 9.45
C SER A 56 36.62 -37.38 8.38
N ASP A 57 35.59 -37.57 7.55
CA ASP A 57 35.56 -38.57 6.50
C ASP A 57 35.29 -37.92 5.13
N ALA A 58 36.29 -38.00 4.25
CA ALA A 58 36.22 -37.39 2.92
C ALA A 58 35.10 -37.98 2.05
N GLU A 59 34.73 -39.24 2.28
CA GLU A 59 33.63 -39.87 1.56
C GLU A 59 32.27 -39.34 2.04
N SER A 60 32.06 -39.22 3.35
CA SER A 60 30.89 -38.55 3.95
C SER A 60 30.75 -37.11 3.50
N TRP A 61 31.86 -36.37 3.47
CA TRP A 61 31.93 -35.01 2.95
C TRP A 61 31.44 -34.93 1.50
N SER A 62 32.07 -35.68 0.60
CA SER A 62 31.69 -35.67 -0.81
C SER A 62 30.22 -36.07 -1.01
N ARG A 63 29.74 -37.09 -0.29
CA ARG A 63 28.35 -37.56 -0.38
C ARG A 63 27.36 -36.50 0.06
N ILE A 64 27.59 -35.77 1.16
CA ILE A 64 26.61 -34.78 1.61
C ILE A 64 26.46 -33.63 0.61
N HIS A 65 27.57 -33.17 0.02
CA HIS A 65 27.54 -32.15 -1.02
C HIS A 65 26.84 -32.66 -2.28
N GLU A 66 27.08 -33.90 -2.71
CA GLU A 66 26.34 -34.51 -3.82
C GLU A 66 24.83 -34.63 -3.55
N ILE A 67 24.42 -34.98 -2.32
CA ILE A 67 23.00 -34.98 -1.92
C ILE A 67 22.42 -33.55 -2.04
N ALA A 68 23.16 -32.54 -1.55
CA ALA A 68 22.74 -31.13 -1.61
C ALA A 68 22.63 -30.59 -3.04
N CYS A 69 23.63 -30.80 -3.89
CA CYS A 69 23.60 -30.44 -5.29
C CYS A 69 22.44 -31.11 -6.03
N SER A 70 22.16 -32.37 -5.68
CA SER A 70 21.01 -33.05 -6.27
C SER A 70 19.69 -32.43 -5.80
N ALA A 71 19.57 -32.12 -4.51
CA ALA A 71 18.42 -31.46 -3.91
C ALA A 71 18.14 -30.07 -4.50
N SER A 72 19.18 -29.33 -4.90
CA SER A 72 19.04 -28.04 -5.59
C SER A 72 18.61 -28.16 -7.05
N GLY A 73 18.37 -29.38 -7.57
CA GLY A 73 17.77 -29.61 -8.88
C GLY A 73 18.76 -29.87 -10.03
N ALA A 74 20.01 -30.23 -9.71
CA ALA A 74 21.09 -30.49 -10.68
C ALA A 74 20.67 -31.33 -11.90
N ASN A 75 21.28 -31.06 -13.05
CA ASN A 75 20.99 -31.76 -14.30
C ASN A 75 21.55 -33.18 -14.33
N SER A 76 22.69 -33.41 -13.66
CA SER A 76 23.33 -34.72 -13.53
C SER A 76 22.76 -35.52 -12.35
N ILE A 77 22.41 -36.77 -12.59
CA ILE A 77 22.07 -37.74 -11.54
C ILE A 77 23.32 -38.43 -10.97
N PRO A 78 24.28 -38.94 -11.77
CA PRO A 78 25.41 -39.69 -11.22
C PRO A 78 26.47 -38.81 -10.55
N THR A 79 26.59 -37.54 -10.95
CA THR A 79 27.56 -36.57 -10.42
C THR A 79 26.89 -35.20 -10.24
N PRO A 80 26.04 -35.03 -9.21
CA PRO A 80 25.15 -33.89 -9.13
C PRO A 80 25.84 -32.53 -9.08
N CYS A 81 27.03 -32.44 -8.49
CA CYS A 81 27.76 -31.17 -8.36
C CYS A 81 28.64 -30.80 -9.57
N ASP A 82 28.92 -31.76 -10.47
CA ASP A 82 29.82 -31.54 -11.63
C ASP A 82 29.09 -31.07 -12.89
N GLY A 83 27.75 -30.99 -12.85
CA GLY A 83 26.92 -30.64 -14.01
C GLY A 83 26.21 -29.30 -13.83
N ASP A 84 25.56 -28.82 -14.88
CA ASP A 84 24.76 -27.59 -14.81
C ASP A 84 23.53 -27.75 -13.89
N ASN A 85 23.01 -26.62 -13.42
CA ASN A 85 21.78 -26.56 -12.64
C ASN A 85 20.90 -25.41 -13.18
N ASP A 86 19.69 -25.76 -13.63
CA ASP A 86 18.75 -24.81 -14.23
C ASP A 86 18.22 -23.76 -13.22
N PHE A 87 18.46 -23.95 -11.92
CA PHE A 87 18.05 -23.10 -10.81
C PHE A 87 19.21 -22.32 -10.18
N GLY A 88 20.40 -22.34 -10.79
CA GLY A 88 21.54 -21.52 -10.35
C GLY A 88 22.05 -21.81 -8.95
N TRP A 89 21.85 -23.03 -8.44
CA TRP A 89 22.32 -23.46 -7.11
C TRP A 89 21.72 -22.67 -5.93
N ASP A 90 20.49 -22.17 -6.08
CA ASP A 90 19.82 -21.27 -5.12
C ASP A 90 19.57 -21.83 -3.71
N THR A 91 19.83 -23.12 -3.47
CA THR A 91 19.74 -23.74 -2.14
C THR A 91 21.07 -24.23 -1.56
N CYS A 92 22.18 -24.00 -2.29
CA CYS A 92 23.52 -24.31 -1.84
C CYS A 92 24.04 -23.26 -0.84
N ALA A 93 24.80 -23.68 0.18
CA ALA A 93 25.40 -22.74 1.14
C ALA A 93 26.47 -21.84 0.49
N ASP A 94 27.24 -22.41 -0.45
CA ASP A 94 28.12 -21.68 -1.37
C ASP A 94 27.76 -22.06 -2.81
N LYS A 95 27.15 -21.11 -3.52
CA LYS A 95 26.73 -21.27 -4.92
C LYS A 95 27.90 -21.20 -5.91
N GLU A 96 29.04 -20.62 -5.50
CA GLU A 96 30.22 -20.46 -6.34
C GLU A 96 31.10 -21.72 -6.31
N ASP A 97 31.00 -22.52 -5.24
CA ASP A 97 31.63 -23.84 -5.12
C ASP A 97 30.62 -24.91 -4.67
N PRO A 98 29.66 -25.31 -5.52
CA PRO A 98 28.65 -26.31 -5.14
C PRO A 98 29.28 -27.67 -4.81
N ALA A 99 30.41 -28.03 -5.43
CA ALA A 99 31.10 -29.28 -5.21
C ALA A 99 31.62 -29.46 -3.77
N ASN A 100 32.07 -28.37 -3.14
CA ASN A 100 32.61 -28.43 -1.78
C ASN A 100 31.81 -27.60 -0.75
N GLY A 101 30.81 -26.85 -1.19
CA GLY A 101 30.09 -25.89 -0.36
C GLY A 101 28.57 -25.93 -0.51
N CYS A 102 27.99 -26.88 -1.27
CA CYS A 102 26.53 -26.88 -1.41
C CYS A 102 25.77 -27.27 -0.13
N ALA A 103 26.21 -28.29 0.61
CA ALA A 103 25.56 -28.69 1.86
C ALA A 103 25.84 -27.69 2.98
N TRP A 104 24.83 -27.42 3.80
CA TRP A 104 24.98 -26.69 5.05
C TRP A 104 25.50 -27.63 6.13
N LEU A 105 26.40 -27.18 7.00
CA LEU A 105 27.07 -28.05 7.97
C LEU A 105 26.91 -27.50 9.38
N ALA A 106 26.61 -28.39 10.33
CA ALA A 106 26.51 -28.07 11.75
C ALA A 106 27.07 -29.21 12.60
N ASN A 107 27.91 -28.89 13.59
CA ASN A 107 28.54 -29.87 14.47
C ASN A 107 27.86 -30.02 15.82
N ASP A 108 27.14 -28.99 16.25
CA ASP A 108 26.44 -28.95 17.51
C ASP A 108 25.09 -28.26 17.36
N LYS A 109 24.31 -28.27 18.45
CA LYS A 109 22.95 -27.75 18.45
C LYS A 109 22.92 -26.23 18.22
N GLU A 110 23.95 -25.49 18.64
CA GLU A 110 24.05 -24.04 18.48
C GLU A 110 24.28 -23.70 17.00
N GLU A 111 25.24 -24.37 16.36
CA GLU A 111 25.48 -24.26 14.91
C GLU A 111 24.26 -24.71 14.10
N LEU A 112 23.63 -25.83 14.47
CA LEU A 112 22.43 -26.32 13.79
C LEU A 112 21.29 -25.30 13.88
N SER A 113 21.09 -24.70 15.05
CA SER A 113 20.08 -23.65 15.23
C SER A 113 20.39 -22.45 14.34
N ALA A 114 21.64 -21.96 14.32
CA ALA A 114 22.03 -20.83 13.49
C ALA A 114 21.86 -21.13 11.99
N THR A 115 22.29 -22.31 11.53
CA THR A 115 22.12 -22.77 10.15
C THR A 115 20.66 -22.88 9.77
N LEU A 116 19.81 -23.49 10.61
CA LEU A 116 18.39 -23.61 10.33
C LEU A 116 17.70 -22.25 10.30
N THR A 117 18.01 -21.35 11.25
CA THR A 117 17.49 -19.98 11.24
C THR A 117 17.89 -19.25 9.96
N HIS A 118 19.14 -19.38 9.53
CA HIS A 118 19.61 -18.75 8.29
C HIS A 118 18.91 -19.30 7.05
N ILE A 119 18.81 -20.64 6.92
CA ILE A 119 18.08 -21.28 5.81
C ILE A 119 16.61 -20.86 5.84
N ILE A 120 15.96 -20.89 7.00
CA ILE A 120 14.55 -20.52 7.13
C ILE A 120 14.35 -19.05 6.76
N ALA A 121 15.23 -18.15 7.18
CA ALA A 121 15.17 -16.74 6.79
C ALA A 121 15.32 -16.54 5.27
N GLN A 122 16.26 -17.22 4.61
CA GLN A 122 16.43 -17.17 3.15
C GLN A 122 15.31 -17.90 2.38
N ALA A 123 14.79 -18.98 2.94
CA ALA A 123 13.78 -19.79 2.27
C ALA A 123 12.36 -19.20 2.45
N ILE A 124 12.18 -18.41 3.52
CA ILE A 124 11.09 -17.44 3.70
C ILE A 124 11.46 -16.12 3.02
N GLU A 125 12.41 -16.08 2.07
CA GLU A 125 12.49 -14.93 1.15
C GLU A 125 11.21 -14.91 0.32
N THR A 126 10.22 -14.24 0.89
CA THR A 126 8.87 -14.11 0.42
C THR A 126 8.69 -12.65 0.11
N ALA A 127 8.31 -12.40 -1.14
CA ALA A 127 7.68 -11.15 -1.49
C ALA A 127 6.37 -11.07 -0.71
N VAL A 128 6.33 -10.23 0.31
CA VAL A 128 5.11 -9.90 1.03
C VAL A 128 4.38 -8.84 0.20
N PRO A 129 3.22 -9.13 -0.40
CA PRO A 129 2.52 -8.14 -1.21
C PRO A 129 2.15 -6.93 -0.36
N GLY A 130 2.39 -5.72 -0.88
CA GLY A 130 1.98 -4.49 -0.20
C GLY A 130 0.47 -4.28 -0.25
N GLY A 131 -0.21 -4.86 -1.24
CA GLY A 131 -1.66 -4.86 -1.34
C GLY A 131 -2.15 -5.31 -2.70
N ALA A 132 -3.42 -5.04 -3.00
CA ALA A 132 -3.97 -5.31 -4.32
C ALA A 132 -3.26 -4.46 -5.38
N PRO A 133 -2.86 -5.05 -6.52
CA PRO A 133 -2.20 -4.28 -7.57
C PRO A 133 -3.21 -3.37 -8.28
N THR A 134 -2.72 -2.25 -8.82
CA THR A 134 -3.51 -1.28 -9.55
C THR A 134 -3.29 -1.43 -11.05
N VAL A 135 -4.38 -1.61 -11.79
CA VAL A 135 -4.35 -1.77 -13.24
C VAL A 135 -4.48 -0.41 -13.91
N ALA A 136 -3.61 -0.15 -14.88
CA ALA A 136 -3.63 1.07 -15.67
C ALA A 136 -3.87 0.74 -17.14
N ASN A 137 -4.93 1.33 -17.72
CA ASN A 137 -5.24 1.22 -19.13
C ASN A 137 -4.75 2.47 -19.86
N ASP A 138 -3.80 2.31 -20.76
CA ASP A 138 -3.33 3.35 -21.66
C ASP A 138 -3.92 3.12 -23.05
N PHE A 139 -4.41 4.18 -23.69
CA PHE A 139 -4.91 4.11 -25.05
C PHE A 139 -3.88 4.75 -25.96
N GLN A 140 -3.32 4.00 -26.91
CA GLN A 140 -2.49 4.61 -27.93
C GLN A 140 -3.35 5.39 -28.91
N VAL A 141 -2.90 6.59 -29.26
CA VAL A 141 -3.40 7.25 -30.45
C VAL A 141 -2.83 6.46 -31.62
N ALA A 142 -3.67 5.57 -32.15
CA ALA A 142 -3.56 5.06 -33.51
C ALA A 142 -2.91 6.10 -34.43
N ASP A 143 -1.89 5.70 -35.21
CA ASP A 143 -1.07 6.57 -36.08
C ASP A 143 -1.76 7.91 -36.36
N PRO A 144 -1.21 9.06 -35.94
CA PRO A 144 -1.88 10.34 -36.08
C PRO A 144 -2.24 10.71 -37.54
N ASN A 145 -1.76 9.93 -38.52
CA ASN A 145 -2.09 10.03 -39.94
C ASN A 145 -3.07 8.95 -40.47
N ASP A 146 -3.43 7.95 -39.67
CA ASP A 146 -4.40 6.90 -40.02
C ASP A 146 -5.53 6.80 -38.97
N PRO A 147 -6.67 7.49 -39.18
CA PRO A 147 -7.81 7.45 -38.26
C PRO A 147 -8.50 6.07 -38.16
N GLU A 148 -8.13 5.10 -38.99
CA GLU A 148 -8.62 3.71 -38.95
C GLU A 148 -7.63 2.75 -38.29
N SER A 149 -6.44 3.21 -37.90
CA SER A 149 -5.53 2.42 -37.07
C SER A 149 -6.27 2.07 -35.76
N SER A 150 -6.31 0.79 -35.40
CA SER A 150 -6.97 0.37 -34.16
C SER A 150 -6.26 1.02 -32.98
N GLN A 151 -6.99 1.79 -32.16
CA GLN A 151 -6.51 2.15 -30.82
C GLN A 151 -6.32 0.83 -30.05
N GLN A 152 -5.09 0.33 -30.00
CA GLN A 152 -4.79 -0.80 -29.12
C GLN A 152 -4.80 -0.25 -27.70
N ALA A 153 -5.79 -0.69 -26.93
CA ALA A 153 -5.76 -0.52 -25.49
C ALA A 153 -4.58 -1.35 -24.98
N LEU A 154 -3.66 -0.69 -24.30
CA LEU A 154 -2.55 -1.32 -23.63
C LEU A 154 -2.83 -1.30 -22.13
N GLN A 155 -2.58 -2.42 -21.46
CA GLN A 155 -2.75 -2.50 -20.03
C GLN A 155 -1.40 -2.76 -19.35
N THR A 156 -1.12 -2.00 -18.31
CA THR A 156 0.01 -2.22 -17.40
C THR A 156 -0.51 -2.49 -16.00
N ASN A 157 0.27 -3.20 -15.21
CA ASN A 157 -0.07 -3.52 -13.83
C ASN A 157 0.93 -2.86 -12.90
N ILE A 158 0.44 -2.20 -11.85
CA ILE A 158 1.25 -1.58 -10.83
C ILE A 158 1.14 -2.43 -9.57
N SER A 159 2.25 -3.02 -9.14
CA SER A 159 2.30 -3.87 -7.96
C SER A 159 3.32 -3.36 -6.95
N SER A 160 3.08 -3.66 -5.68
CA SER A 160 4.04 -3.44 -4.61
C SER A 160 4.27 -4.71 -3.79
N TRP A 161 5.50 -4.90 -3.33
CA TRP A 161 5.86 -5.95 -2.39
C TRP A 161 7.12 -5.60 -1.59
N THR A 162 7.37 -6.34 -0.53
CA THR A 162 8.59 -6.27 0.28
C THR A 162 9.33 -7.58 0.19
N ASP A 163 10.61 -7.54 -0.15
CA ASP A 163 11.51 -8.68 -0.06
C ASP A 163 11.93 -8.85 1.41
N THR A 164 11.61 -10.00 1.99
CA THR A 164 12.02 -10.36 3.36
C THR A 164 13.17 -11.35 3.28
N PRO A 165 14.15 -11.36 4.20
CA PRO A 165 14.30 -10.53 5.39
C PRO A 165 15.02 -9.20 5.12
N SER A 166 15.35 -8.84 3.88
CA SER A 166 16.09 -7.60 3.58
C SER A 166 15.27 -6.34 3.88
N TRP A 167 13.94 -6.44 3.85
CA TRP A 167 12.98 -5.33 3.96
C TRP A 167 13.09 -4.32 2.80
N GLU A 168 13.50 -4.81 1.62
CA GLU A 168 13.54 -3.99 0.42
C GLU A 168 12.15 -3.91 -0.21
N GLY A 169 11.59 -2.69 -0.24
CA GLY A 169 10.31 -2.42 -0.89
C GLY A 169 10.48 -2.25 -2.39
N HIS A 170 9.53 -2.80 -3.15
CA HIS A 170 9.44 -2.65 -4.60
C HIS A 170 8.08 -2.09 -4.99
N VAL A 171 8.10 -1.10 -5.89
CA VAL A 171 6.90 -0.61 -6.57
C VAL A 171 7.22 -0.66 -8.04
N THR A 172 6.48 -1.48 -8.77
CA THR A 172 6.77 -1.70 -10.19
C THR A 172 5.55 -1.41 -11.03
N ARG A 173 5.79 -0.83 -12.20
CA ARG A 173 4.86 -0.90 -13.31
C ARG A 173 5.39 -1.97 -14.26
N GLY A 174 4.57 -2.98 -14.54
CA GLY A 174 4.91 -4.09 -15.43
C GLY A 174 3.90 -4.20 -16.58
N ALA A 175 4.30 -4.91 -17.63
CA ALA A 175 3.35 -5.38 -18.64
C ALA A 175 2.31 -6.29 -17.96
N CYS A 176 1.03 -6.21 -18.35
CA CYS A 176 0.08 -7.22 -17.88
C CYS A 176 0.46 -8.61 -18.39
N THR A 177 0.07 -9.62 -17.62
CA THR A 177 0.43 -11.03 -17.89
C THR A 177 -0.79 -11.85 -18.24
N ASP A 178 -1.90 -11.20 -18.59
CA ASP A 178 -3.16 -11.88 -18.87
C ASP A 178 -2.99 -12.74 -20.13
N GLU A 179 -3.28 -14.04 -19.98
CA GLU A 179 -3.28 -14.97 -21.10
C GLU A 179 -4.54 -14.79 -21.95
N ASP A 180 -4.38 -14.95 -23.26
CA ASP A 180 -5.51 -14.99 -24.18
C ASP A 180 -6.40 -16.21 -23.87
N PRO A 181 -7.66 -16.02 -23.46
CA PRO A 181 -8.55 -17.13 -23.14
C PRO A 181 -8.83 -18.04 -24.34
N ASP A 182 -8.69 -17.52 -25.57
CA ASP A 182 -8.87 -18.29 -26.80
C ASP A 182 -7.56 -18.96 -27.27
N ASN A 183 -6.40 -18.51 -26.77
CA ASN A 183 -5.07 -19.04 -27.12
C ASN A 183 -4.15 -19.20 -25.88
N PRO A 184 -4.38 -20.22 -25.02
CA PRO A 184 -3.58 -20.45 -23.81
C PRO A 184 -2.07 -20.50 -24.06
N GLY A 185 -1.30 -19.84 -23.19
CA GLY A 185 0.16 -19.66 -23.34
C GLY A 185 0.58 -18.51 -24.26
N GLN A 186 -0.37 -17.74 -24.81
CA GLN A 186 -0.11 -16.44 -25.46
C GLN A 186 -0.66 -15.33 -24.58
N LEU A 187 0.02 -14.19 -24.53
CA LEU A 187 -0.52 -12.99 -23.87
C LEU A 187 -1.68 -12.45 -24.69
N ALA A 188 -2.71 -11.95 -24.00
CA ALA A 188 -3.79 -11.23 -24.65
C ALA A 188 -3.26 -9.99 -25.41
N ASP A 189 -3.94 -9.59 -26.49
CA ASP A 189 -3.50 -8.50 -27.36
C ASP A 189 -3.23 -7.19 -26.60
N TYR A 190 -4.00 -6.91 -25.55
CA TYR A 190 -3.85 -5.72 -24.70
C TYR A 190 -2.65 -5.78 -23.73
N CYS A 191 -2.02 -6.95 -23.59
CA CYS A 191 -0.79 -7.15 -22.81
C CYS A 191 0.48 -7.22 -23.66
N LEU A 192 0.33 -7.56 -24.95
CA LEU A 192 1.45 -7.78 -25.84
C LEU A 192 2.26 -6.48 -26.03
N ASN A 193 3.59 -6.58 -25.96
CA ASN A 193 4.53 -5.50 -26.26
C ASN A 193 4.48 -4.26 -25.35
N ALA A 194 3.79 -4.28 -24.20
CA ALA A 194 3.68 -3.10 -23.33
C ALA A 194 5.04 -2.45 -22.99
N ALA A 195 6.06 -3.29 -22.77
CA ALA A 195 7.43 -2.87 -22.47
C ALA A 195 8.17 -2.23 -23.67
N ASN A 196 7.79 -2.59 -24.90
CA ASN A 196 8.51 -2.19 -26.12
C ASN A 196 7.87 -0.99 -26.82
N LEU A 197 6.66 -0.62 -26.43
CA LEU A 197 5.96 0.51 -27.02
C LEU A 197 6.52 1.83 -26.45
N PRO A 198 6.74 2.86 -27.28
CA PRO A 198 7.20 4.16 -26.82
C PRO A 198 6.14 4.83 -25.94
N VAL A 199 6.56 5.47 -24.85
CA VAL A 199 5.66 6.29 -24.02
C VAL A 199 5.25 7.50 -24.84
N GLU A 200 3.94 7.66 -25.03
CA GLU A 200 3.37 8.82 -25.72
C GLU A 200 3.03 9.88 -24.68
N THR A 201 4.06 10.60 -24.23
CA THR A 201 3.90 11.71 -23.29
C THR A 201 4.54 12.97 -23.87
N GLU A 202 3.91 14.12 -23.64
CA GLU A 202 4.52 15.43 -23.93
C GLU A 202 5.50 15.85 -22.82
N GLU A 203 5.62 15.06 -21.75
CA GLU A 203 6.58 15.28 -20.67
C GLU A 203 8.01 15.00 -21.16
N LEU A 204 8.91 15.96 -20.88
CA LEU A 204 10.31 15.88 -21.27
C LEU A 204 11.25 15.68 -20.07
N GLU A 205 10.74 15.88 -18.86
CA GLU A 205 11.49 15.74 -17.62
C GLU A 205 11.16 14.43 -16.94
N SER A 206 12.20 13.71 -16.51
CA SER A 206 12.02 12.43 -15.84
C SER A 206 11.95 12.55 -14.32
N PHE A 207 12.22 13.71 -13.71
CA PHE A 207 12.31 13.95 -12.26
C PHE A 207 13.37 13.11 -11.52
N GLY A 208 14.29 12.48 -12.25
CA GLY A 208 15.29 11.59 -11.67
C GLY A 208 16.08 10.81 -12.73
N PRO A 209 16.91 9.84 -12.29
CA PRO A 209 17.85 9.15 -13.15
C PRO A 209 17.21 8.17 -14.14
N CYS A 210 16.02 7.64 -13.84
CA CYS A 210 15.35 6.70 -14.73
C CYS A 210 14.75 7.39 -15.96
N PRO A 211 14.80 6.78 -17.15
CA PRO A 211 14.15 7.30 -18.34
C PRO A 211 12.63 7.11 -18.27
N LEU A 212 11.90 7.81 -19.15
CA LEU A 212 10.48 7.56 -19.36
C LEU A 212 10.26 6.22 -20.08
N GLN A 213 9.52 5.30 -19.47
CA GLN A 213 9.20 3.95 -19.92
C GLN A 213 7.94 3.40 -19.24
N ARG A 214 7.27 2.39 -19.85
CA ARG A 214 6.09 1.74 -19.24
C ARG A 214 6.42 0.63 -18.24
N VAL A 215 7.69 0.24 -18.17
CA VAL A 215 8.16 -0.79 -17.24
C VAL A 215 9.30 -0.23 -16.42
N TRP A 216 9.09 -0.12 -15.12
CA TRP A 216 10.07 0.44 -14.20
C TRP A 216 9.89 -0.16 -12.81
N ASN A 217 10.95 -0.03 -12.01
CA ASN A 217 10.98 -0.34 -10.59
C ASN A 217 11.41 0.92 -9.83
N ALA A 218 10.50 1.51 -9.06
CA ALA A 218 10.75 2.75 -8.37
C ALA A 218 11.85 2.61 -7.29
N GLY A 219 12.00 1.42 -6.70
CA GLY A 219 13.11 1.15 -5.77
C GLY A 219 14.48 1.27 -6.45
N GLU A 220 14.63 0.73 -7.67
CA GLU A 220 15.86 0.84 -8.47
C GLU A 220 16.14 2.29 -8.92
N CYS A 221 15.09 3.05 -9.24
CA CYS A 221 15.21 4.47 -9.58
C CYS A 221 15.65 5.27 -8.35
N LEU A 222 15.04 5.01 -7.20
CA LEU A 222 15.34 5.69 -5.95
C LEU A 222 16.75 5.34 -5.42
N GLN A 223 17.20 4.09 -5.61
CA GLN A 223 18.56 3.66 -5.32
C GLN A 223 19.61 4.51 -6.05
N GLN A 224 19.32 4.93 -7.29
CA GLN A 224 20.21 5.78 -8.09
C GLN A 224 20.12 7.27 -7.75
N THR A 225 19.02 7.73 -7.16
CA THR A 225 18.85 9.14 -6.75
C THR A 225 19.80 9.47 -5.60
N ALA A 226 20.57 10.55 -5.72
CA ALA A 226 21.44 11.00 -4.65
C ALA A 226 20.59 11.47 -3.45
N PRO A 227 20.99 11.19 -2.20
CA PRO A 227 20.22 11.60 -1.02
C PRO A 227 19.87 13.09 -0.96
N GLY A 228 20.78 13.96 -1.42
CA GLY A 228 20.57 15.41 -1.47
C GLY A 228 19.61 15.89 -2.57
N ASP A 229 19.32 15.04 -3.57
CA ASP A 229 18.39 15.33 -4.66
C ASP A 229 16.96 14.88 -4.32
N ARG A 230 16.77 14.06 -3.27
CA ARG A 230 15.45 13.65 -2.81
C ARG A 230 14.68 14.84 -2.25
N ARG A 231 13.41 14.94 -2.65
CA ARG A 231 12.48 15.99 -2.22
C ARG A 231 11.56 15.44 -1.15
N LEU A 232 12.05 15.47 0.08
CA LEU A 232 11.30 15.00 1.25
C LEU A 232 10.69 16.17 2.01
N TYR A 233 9.42 16.02 2.37
CA TYR A 233 8.63 17.03 3.06
C TYR A 233 7.95 16.44 4.28
N THR A 234 7.68 17.30 5.25
CA THR A 234 6.71 17.06 6.32
C THR A 234 5.83 18.30 6.44
N HIS A 235 4.93 18.35 7.42
CA HIS A 235 4.14 19.53 7.68
C HIS A 235 4.32 20.01 9.12
N GLY A 236 4.12 21.31 9.33
CA GLY A 236 4.02 21.89 10.66
C GLY A 236 2.63 21.71 11.26
N PHE A 237 2.46 22.27 12.46
CA PHE A 237 1.20 22.22 13.22
C PHE A 237 0.04 22.99 12.55
N ASP A 238 0.34 23.89 11.60
CA ASP A 238 -0.64 24.66 10.82
C ASP A 238 -0.67 24.20 9.35
N ASN A 239 -0.26 22.96 9.08
CA ASN A 239 -0.25 22.32 7.76
C ASN A 239 0.65 22.96 6.70
N GLN A 240 1.49 23.92 7.06
CA GLN A 240 2.52 24.42 6.16
C GLN A 240 3.55 23.34 5.84
N LEU A 241 3.95 23.21 4.59
CA LEU A 241 4.99 22.29 4.20
C LEU A 241 6.37 22.73 4.69
N ILE A 242 7.15 21.75 5.10
CA ILE A 242 8.51 21.91 5.61
C ILE A 242 9.37 20.88 4.89
N ARG A 243 10.35 21.35 4.12
CA ARG A 243 11.34 20.47 3.50
C ARG A 243 12.20 19.81 4.58
N ILE A 244 12.45 18.51 4.50
CA ILE A 244 13.25 17.78 5.50
C ILE A 244 14.73 18.06 5.31
N THR A 245 15.22 18.04 4.07
CA THR A 245 16.63 18.27 3.74
C THR A 245 16.85 19.34 2.66
N GLU A 246 17.91 20.11 2.79
CA GLU A 246 18.40 21.07 1.80
C GLU A 246 19.89 20.84 1.56
N GLY A 247 20.27 20.50 0.32
CA GLY A 247 21.67 20.23 -0.02
C GLY A 247 22.27 19.02 0.70
N GLY A 248 21.43 18.06 1.13
CA GLY A 248 21.86 16.87 1.87
C GLY A 248 22.02 17.07 3.37
N GLU A 249 21.67 18.24 3.91
CA GLU A 249 21.63 18.51 5.36
C GLU A 249 20.20 18.76 5.83
N PRO A 250 19.88 18.53 7.11
CA PRO A 250 18.58 18.91 7.68
C PRO A 250 18.26 20.38 7.40
N SER A 251 17.06 20.67 6.92
CA SER A 251 16.63 22.07 6.76
C SER A 251 16.45 22.73 8.14
N ALA A 252 16.57 24.05 8.19
CA ALA A 252 16.29 24.78 9.42
C ALA A 252 14.84 24.59 9.91
N GLY A 253 13.89 24.48 8.97
CA GLY A 253 12.48 24.23 9.30
C GLY A 253 12.28 22.87 9.97
N PHE A 254 12.93 21.83 9.45
CA PHE A 254 12.87 20.49 10.00
C PHE A 254 13.52 20.41 11.38
N SER A 255 14.72 20.95 11.56
CA SER A 255 15.37 20.97 12.88
C SER A 255 14.54 21.69 13.93
N ASN A 256 13.92 22.83 13.59
CA ASN A 256 13.02 23.54 14.49
C ASN A 256 11.79 22.72 14.87
N LEU A 257 11.21 22.00 13.89
CA LEU A 257 10.05 21.14 14.11
C LEU A 257 10.38 19.99 15.05
N VAL A 258 11.47 19.25 14.80
CA VAL A 258 11.88 18.12 15.66
C VAL A 258 12.18 18.59 17.08
N MET A 259 12.85 19.74 17.24
CA MET A 259 13.09 20.33 18.56
C MET A 259 11.78 20.70 19.28
N ALA A 260 10.79 21.25 18.56
CA ALA A 260 9.47 21.55 19.12
C ALA A 260 8.72 20.29 19.54
N LEU A 261 8.77 19.22 18.73
CA LEU A 261 8.19 17.92 19.06
C LEU A 261 8.87 17.29 20.29
N ASN A 262 10.20 17.37 20.37
CA ASN A 262 10.96 16.87 21.51
C ASN A 262 10.57 17.61 22.81
N GLN A 263 10.41 18.94 22.76
CA GLN A 263 9.94 19.73 23.90
C GLN A 263 8.50 19.39 24.32
N GLN A 264 7.66 18.95 23.39
CA GLN A 264 6.32 18.44 23.66
C GLN A 264 6.31 16.98 24.16
N GLY A 265 7.47 16.31 24.24
CA GLY A 265 7.56 14.90 24.60
C GLY A 265 7.08 13.93 23.52
N LYS A 266 7.01 14.38 22.26
CA LYS A 266 6.58 13.59 21.10
C LYS A 266 7.71 12.87 20.38
N ILE A 267 8.96 13.08 20.82
CA ILE A 267 10.14 12.34 20.35
C ILE A 267 10.56 11.36 21.45
N ASN A 268 10.62 10.09 21.12
CA ASN A 268 10.94 8.98 22.02
C ASN A 268 11.88 7.96 21.33
N PRO A 269 13.08 7.72 21.87
CA PRO A 269 13.64 8.38 23.05
C PRO A 269 13.91 9.87 22.80
N PRO A 270 13.80 10.73 23.84
CA PRO A 270 14.08 12.16 23.72
C PRO A 270 15.47 12.43 23.13
N LEU A 271 15.65 13.62 22.56
CA LEU A 271 16.95 14.05 22.09
C LEU A 271 17.93 14.26 23.26
N SER A 272 19.18 13.89 23.03
CA SER A 272 20.27 13.99 23.99
C SER A 272 20.80 15.42 24.08
N ASN A 273 20.87 15.98 25.29
CA ASN A 273 21.32 17.35 25.51
C ASN A 273 22.78 17.53 25.08
N GLY A 274 23.02 18.40 24.08
CA GLY A 274 24.32 18.66 23.47
C GLY A 274 24.59 17.90 22.18
N ASP A 275 23.74 16.93 21.82
CA ASP A 275 23.85 16.11 20.61
C ASP A 275 22.62 16.27 19.69
N GLU A 276 21.73 17.24 19.95
CA GLU A 276 20.46 17.38 19.24
C GLU A 276 20.65 17.52 17.72
N ASP A 277 21.62 18.35 17.28
CA ASP A 277 21.90 18.54 15.85
C ASP A 277 22.40 17.24 15.19
N VAL A 278 23.17 16.42 15.91
CA VAL A 278 23.70 15.14 15.41
C VAL A 278 22.57 14.13 15.26
N GLU A 279 21.68 14.06 16.24
CA GLU A 279 20.55 13.14 16.24
C GLU A 279 19.48 13.54 15.22
N ILE A 280 19.20 14.84 15.04
CA ILE A 280 18.32 15.34 13.98
C ILE A 280 18.92 15.04 12.61
N LYS A 281 20.24 15.19 12.45
CA LYS A 281 20.92 14.76 11.23
C LYS A 281 20.76 13.27 10.98
N ALA A 282 20.96 12.43 11.99
CA ALA A 282 20.76 10.98 11.85
C ALA A 282 19.34 10.63 11.39
N MET A 283 18.31 11.32 11.92
CA MET A 283 16.92 11.15 11.46
C MET A 283 16.75 11.53 9.98
N ALA A 284 17.30 12.66 9.54
CA ALA A 284 17.20 13.12 8.15
C ALA A 284 18.01 12.24 7.18
N ASP A 285 19.22 11.84 7.58
CA ASP A 285 20.08 10.92 6.84
C ASP A 285 19.35 9.57 6.66
N PHE A 286 18.67 9.08 7.70
CA PHE A 286 17.88 7.86 7.62
C PHE A 286 16.69 7.97 6.66
N LEU A 287 15.87 9.02 6.77
CA LEU A 287 14.75 9.28 5.86
C LEU A 287 15.20 9.43 4.39
N THR A 288 16.38 10.01 4.17
CA THR A 288 16.96 10.15 2.82
C THR A 288 17.66 8.88 2.32
N GLY A 289 17.79 7.85 3.15
CA GLY A 289 18.37 6.55 2.82
C GLY A 289 19.91 6.51 2.82
N VAL A 290 20.55 7.42 3.55
CA VAL A 290 22.01 7.44 3.72
C VAL A 290 22.44 6.25 4.58
N GLY A 291 23.34 5.44 4.05
CA GLY A 291 23.95 4.33 4.78
C GLY A 291 23.11 3.04 4.82
N LEU A 292 21.97 3.01 4.14
CA LEU A 292 21.15 1.80 3.99
C LEU A 292 21.84 0.73 3.13
N PRO A 293 21.48 -0.56 3.30
CA PRO A 293 22.03 -1.67 2.53
C PRO A 293 21.93 -1.41 1.02
N ASP A 294 23.04 -1.63 0.31
CA ASP A 294 23.15 -1.41 -1.15
C ASP A 294 22.67 -0.05 -1.66
N ASN A 295 22.61 0.98 -0.79
CA ASN A 295 22.00 2.28 -1.04
C ASN A 295 20.52 2.22 -1.46
N TRP A 296 19.83 1.12 -1.16
CA TRP A 296 18.39 0.98 -1.35
C TRP A 296 17.66 1.91 -0.37
N LYS A 297 16.67 2.67 -0.87
CA LYS A 297 16.04 3.75 -0.10
C LYS A 297 14.54 3.59 0.07
N LEU A 298 13.98 2.52 -0.48
CA LEU A 298 12.57 2.18 -0.36
C LEU A 298 12.45 1.01 0.62
N PRO A 299 12.10 1.26 1.89
CA PRO A 299 11.93 0.20 2.88
C PRO A 299 10.66 -0.59 2.59
N GLY A 300 10.29 -1.52 3.48
CA GLY A 300 9.08 -2.32 3.33
C GLY A 300 7.81 -1.49 3.10
N LEU A 301 6.89 -2.11 2.37
CA LEU A 301 5.64 -1.51 1.86
C LEU A 301 4.43 -2.24 2.45
N SER A 302 4.56 -2.68 3.70
CA SER A 302 3.62 -3.59 4.34
C SER A 302 2.22 -2.97 4.41
N ASN A 303 1.23 -3.63 3.82
CA ASN A 303 -0.18 -3.23 3.86
C ASN A 303 -0.51 -1.87 3.15
N SER A 304 0.39 -1.37 2.30
CA SER A 304 0.12 -0.22 1.43
C SER A 304 0.00 -0.64 -0.05
N ALA A 305 -1.23 -0.64 -0.57
CA ALA A 305 -1.47 -0.85 -2.00
C ALA A 305 -1.12 0.42 -2.81
N PRO A 306 -0.52 0.29 -4.00
CA PRO A 306 -0.17 1.44 -4.83
C PRO A 306 -1.43 2.10 -5.40
N MET A 307 -1.56 3.42 -5.23
CA MET A 307 -2.68 4.21 -5.75
C MET A 307 -2.25 5.03 -6.96
N LEU A 308 -2.93 4.85 -8.10
CA LEU A 308 -2.64 5.59 -9.33
C LEU A 308 -3.39 6.92 -9.36
N ILE A 309 -2.64 8.01 -9.42
CA ILE A 309 -3.11 9.37 -9.67
C ILE A 309 -3.02 9.65 -11.17
N ARG A 310 -4.16 9.73 -11.83
CA ARG A 310 -4.28 10.21 -13.22
C ARG A 310 -4.70 11.68 -13.25
N ARG A 311 -4.39 12.35 -14.35
CA ARG A 311 -5.00 13.65 -14.66
C ARG A 311 -6.50 13.50 -14.82
N VAL A 312 -7.23 14.56 -14.53
CA VAL A 312 -8.64 14.65 -14.94
C VAL A 312 -8.71 14.45 -16.46
N PRO A 313 -9.68 13.68 -16.99
CA PRO A 313 -9.78 13.45 -18.44
C PRO A 313 -9.81 14.76 -19.23
N GLN A 314 -9.13 14.80 -20.38
CA GLN A 314 -9.07 16.00 -21.21
C GLN A 314 -10.49 16.45 -21.62
N HIS A 315 -10.70 17.76 -21.59
CA HIS A 315 -11.94 18.36 -22.06
C HIS A 315 -12.12 18.17 -23.58
N ASP A 316 -13.27 17.63 -24.00
CA ASP A 316 -13.70 17.53 -25.39
C ASP A 316 -15.12 18.09 -25.58
N ALA A 317 -15.22 19.28 -26.17
CA ALA A 317 -16.50 19.94 -26.46
C ALA A 317 -17.41 19.18 -27.46
N LYS A 318 -16.90 18.14 -28.14
CA LYS A 318 -17.67 17.29 -29.07
C LYS A 318 -18.27 16.06 -28.39
N PHE A 319 -17.85 15.75 -27.17
CA PHE A 319 -18.39 14.65 -26.37
C PHE A 319 -19.30 15.21 -25.28
N LEU A 320 -20.34 14.46 -24.90
CA LEU A 320 -21.19 14.82 -23.77
C LEU A 320 -21.13 13.74 -22.70
N PRO A 321 -20.77 14.12 -21.46
CA PRO A 321 -20.33 15.44 -21.01
C PRO A 321 -18.95 15.75 -21.57
N SER A 322 -18.60 17.03 -21.58
CA SER A 322 -17.34 17.47 -22.16
C SER A 322 -16.11 17.06 -21.34
N VAL A 323 -16.28 16.51 -20.14
CA VAL A 323 -15.21 15.89 -19.33
C VAL A 323 -15.66 14.50 -18.88
N GLY A 324 -14.87 13.47 -19.19
CA GLY A 324 -15.23 12.06 -19.04
C GLY A 324 -15.05 11.45 -17.64
N ILE A 325 -15.31 12.16 -16.53
CA ILE A 325 -15.18 11.60 -15.16
C ILE A 325 -16.26 10.55 -14.91
N ARG A 326 -15.90 9.27 -14.93
CA ARG A 326 -16.87 8.20 -14.65
C ARG A 326 -16.83 7.83 -13.19
N ASP A 327 -17.96 7.99 -12.50
CA ASP A 327 -18.19 7.21 -11.29
C ASP A 327 -18.36 5.73 -11.71
N PRO A 328 -17.46 4.82 -11.28
CA PRO A 328 -17.54 3.41 -11.65
C PRO A 328 -18.86 2.75 -11.22
N HIS A 329 -19.55 3.28 -10.21
CA HIS A 329 -20.83 2.76 -9.75
C HIS A 329 -22.00 3.10 -10.70
N CYS A 330 -21.80 4.05 -11.63
CA CYS A 330 -22.89 4.66 -12.41
C CYS A 330 -22.83 4.45 -13.92
N ALA A 331 -21.98 3.53 -14.40
CA ALA A 331 -21.72 3.28 -15.82
C ALA A 331 -22.95 2.93 -16.69
N GLY A 332 -24.13 2.64 -16.10
CA GLY A 332 -25.33 2.15 -16.80
C GLY A 332 -26.36 3.19 -17.27
N ARG A 333 -26.45 4.39 -16.68
CA ARG A 333 -27.55 5.36 -17.00
C ARG A 333 -27.31 6.03 -18.38
N ARG A 334 -28.27 6.66 -19.06
CA ARG A 334 -28.00 7.42 -20.31
C ARG A 334 -28.04 8.92 -20.00
N ASN A 335 -27.15 9.69 -20.61
CA ASN A 335 -27.16 11.16 -20.48
C ASN A 335 -28.42 11.71 -21.12
N VAL A 336 -29.07 12.64 -20.45
CA VAL A 336 -30.18 13.41 -21.00
C VAL A 336 -29.60 14.60 -21.78
N GLN A 337 -30.33 15.07 -22.78
CA GLN A 337 -29.92 16.24 -23.55
C GLN A 337 -29.93 17.48 -22.64
N GLY A 338 -28.76 18.11 -22.44
CA GLY A 338 -28.57 19.23 -21.51
C GLY A 338 -27.70 18.89 -20.30
N ASP A 339 -27.42 17.61 -20.06
CA ASP A 339 -26.52 17.13 -19.02
C ASP A 339 -25.06 17.40 -19.42
N ASN A 340 -24.50 18.50 -18.93
CA ASN A 340 -23.07 18.76 -18.99
C ASN A 340 -22.50 18.99 -17.59
N VAL A 341 -21.18 18.83 -17.48
CA VAL A 341 -20.43 19.14 -16.26
C VAL A 341 -20.28 20.65 -16.05
N PRO A 342 -19.95 21.11 -14.82
CA PRO A 342 -19.76 22.52 -14.54
C PRO A 342 -18.67 23.15 -15.41
N ASP A 343 -18.84 24.40 -15.83
CA ASP A 343 -17.85 25.12 -16.63
C ASP A 343 -16.49 25.23 -15.92
N THR A 344 -16.49 25.30 -14.59
CA THR A 344 -15.27 25.28 -13.77
C THR A 344 -14.51 23.97 -13.90
N LEU A 345 -15.21 22.83 -14.04
CA LEU A 345 -14.57 21.54 -14.26
C LEU A 345 -14.00 21.44 -15.68
N GLN A 346 -14.69 22.00 -16.66
CA GLN A 346 -14.19 22.07 -18.05
C GLN A 346 -12.91 22.90 -18.14
N ALA A 347 -12.85 24.02 -17.40
CA ALA A 347 -11.67 24.86 -17.30
C ALA A 347 -10.52 24.12 -16.62
N PHE A 348 -10.77 23.48 -15.47
CA PHE A 348 -9.78 22.65 -14.76
C PHE A 348 -9.25 21.54 -15.66
N ALA A 349 -10.13 20.81 -16.36
CA ALA A 349 -9.76 19.74 -17.28
C ALA A 349 -9.00 20.23 -18.52
N SER A 350 -9.25 21.46 -18.98
CA SER A 350 -8.48 22.04 -20.09
C SER A 350 -7.09 22.43 -19.61
N GLN A 351 -7.01 23.16 -18.49
CA GLN A 351 -5.75 23.52 -17.85
C GLN A 351 -4.94 22.28 -17.48
N ALA A 352 -5.63 21.17 -17.18
CA ALA A 352 -4.99 19.94 -16.75
C ALA A 352 -4.08 19.26 -17.77
N TRP A 353 -4.12 19.74 -19.01
CA TRP A 353 -3.33 19.23 -20.13
C TRP A 353 -2.57 20.35 -20.84
N GLU A 354 -2.50 21.55 -20.26
CA GLU A 354 -1.76 22.68 -20.83
C GLU A 354 -0.25 22.54 -20.56
N THR A 355 0.53 22.22 -21.58
CA THR A 355 2.00 22.04 -21.46
C THR A 355 2.81 23.33 -21.32
N THR A 356 2.15 24.49 -21.18
CA THR A 356 2.81 25.81 -21.12
C THR A 356 2.78 26.50 -19.76
N ALA A 357 2.20 25.87 -18.74
CA ALA A 357 2.01 26.45 -17.41
C ALA A 357 2.82 25.71 -16.33
N GLY A 358 3.89 26.34 -15.81
CA GLY A 358 4.67 25.86 -14.66
C GLY A 358 5.99 26.64 -14.46
N GLY A 359 6.41 26.83 -13.21
CA GLY A 359 7.57 27.64 -12.80
C GLY A 359 8.96 27.03 -13.04
N GLY A 360 9.11 26.06 -13.95
CA GLY A 360 10.36 25.30 -14.18
C GLY A 360 11.21 25.74 -15.38
N PHE A 361 12.35 25.06 -15.60
CA PHE A 361 13.43 25.42 -16.56
C PHE A 361 13.03 25.45 -18.06
N ALA A 362 11.82 25.02 -18.40
CA ALA A 362 11.08 25.33 -19.63
C ALA A 362 9.58 25.12 -19.36
N THR A 363 8.72 25.51 -20.30
CA THR A 363 7.27 25.27 -20.28
C THR A 363 6.96 23.80 -19.98
N HIS A 364 6.59 23.49 -18.74
CA HIS A 364 6.19 22.17 -18.26
C HIS A 364 4.95 22.33 -17.39
N TYR A 365 4.14 21.27 -17.30
CA TYR A 365 2.82 21.30 -16.67
C TYR A 365 2.86 20.93 -15.18
N ASP A 366 2.09 21.62 -14.33
CA ASP A 366 2.10 21.46 -12.87
C ASP A 366 1.58 20.10 -12.35
N TYR A 367 0.64 19.43 -13.01
CA TYR A 367 -0.01 18.22 -12.48
C TYR A 367 0.54 16.97 -13.19
N ALA A 368 1.50 16.29 -12.58
CA ALA A 368 2.01 15.00 -13.06
C ALA A 368 1.07 13.84 -12.70
N GLU A 369 1.09 12.80 -13.52
CA GLU A 369 0.51 11.51 -13.15
C GLU A 369 1.51 10.74 -12.27
N ALA A 370 1.03 10.08 -11.23
CA ALA A 370 1.90 9.46 -10.23
C ALA A 370 1.31 8.20 -9.63
N VAL A 371 2.16 7.41 -8.99
CA VAL A 371 1.79 6.30 -8.11
C VAL A 371 2.11 6.70 -6.68
N LEU A 372 1.10 6.74 -5.84
CA LEU A 372 1.21 7.02 -4.40
C LEU A 372 1.26 5.73 -3.60
N ILE A 373 2.19 5.65 -2.65
CA ILE A 373 2.32 4.48 -1.76
C ILE A 373 3.06 4.84 -0.47
N GLY A 374 2.58 4.33 0.66
CA GLY A 374 3.23 4.45 1.95
C GLY A 374 4.28 3.37 2.21
N ASP A 375 5.27 3.69 3.03
CA ASP A 375 6.35 2.80 3.43
C ASP A 375 6.47 2.65 4.96
N ASP A 376 7.32 1.74 5.40
CA ASP A 376 7.58 1.46 6.83
C ASP A 376 8.36 2.58 7.55
N PHE A 377 9.02 3.48 6.82
CA PHE A 377 9.64 4.67 7.42
C PHE A 377 8.61 5.74 7.81
N GLY A 378 7.39 5.64 7.28
CA GLY A 378 6.35 6.64 7.43
C GLY A 378 6.34 7.66 6.31
N ILE A 379 6.97 7.37 5.18
CA ILE A 379 6.99 8.19 3.98
C ILE A 379 5.85 7.74 3.06
N LEU A 380 4.98 8.68 2.69
CA LEU A 380 4.17 8.56 1.49
C LEU A 380 5.02 8.99 0.29
N HIS A 381 5.35 8.07 -0.59
CA HIS A 381 6.05 8.35 -1.83
C HIS A 381 5.08 8.68 -2.96
N ALA A 382 5.47 9.60 -3.83
CA ALA A 382 4.86 9.83 -5.13
C ALA A 382 5.88 9.51 -6.23
N PHE A 383 5.65 8.45 -7.00
CA PHE A 383 6.50 8.07 -8.13
C PHE A 383 5.86 8.48 -9.45
N HIS A 384 6.62 9.15 -10.32
CA HIS A 384 6.14 9.57 -11.63
C HIS A 384 5.68 8.36 -12.46
N TYR A 385 4.45 8.39 -12.98
CA TYR A 385 3.79 7.23 -13.61
C TYR A 385 4.58 6.64 -14.77
N ASP A 386 5.25 7.48 -15.55
CA ASP A 386 5.99 7.06 -16.75
C ASP A 386 7.48 6.88 -16.53
N SER A 387 8.08 7.15 -15.37
CA SER A 387 9.53 6.92 -15.15
C SER A 387 9.86 6.12 -13.90
N GLY A 388 8.95 6.03 -12.93
CA GLY A 388 9.23 5.47 -11.61
C GLY A 388 10.14 6.35 -10.74
N ASN A 389 10.54 7.55 -11.20
CA ASN A 389 11.33 8.47 -10.38
C ASN A 389 10.44 9.13 -9.31
N GLU A 390 10.99 9.33 -8.12
CA GLU A 390 10.29 9.98 -6.99
C GLU A 390 10.07 11.47 -7.29
N LEU A 391 8.81 11.88 -7.38
CA LEU A 391 8.39 13.27 -7.40
C LEU A 391 8.66 13.89 -6.03
N PHE A 392 8.10 13.30 -4.97
CA PHE A 392 8.36 13.71 -3.61
C PHE A 392 8.14 12.54 -2.64
N GLY A 393 8.66 12.68 -1.43
CA GLY A 393 8.25 11.88 -0.28
C GLY A 393 7.66 12.78 0.80
N PHE A 394 6.60 12.34 1.47
CA PHE A 394 5.92 13.10 2.52
C PHE A 394 5.86 12.28 3.82
N VAL A 395 6.35 12.85 4.92
CA VAL A 395 6.29 12.25 6.25
C VAL A 395 5.24 12.98 7.09
N PRO A 396 4.10 12.34 7.41
CA PRO A 396 3.12 12.90 8.33
C PRO A 396 3.77 13.30 9.66
N LEU A 397 3.31 14.40 10.26
CA LEU A 397 3.89 14.93 11.50
C LEU A 397 3.85 13.89 12.64
N ALA A 398 2.80 13.07 12.71
CA ALA A 398 2.69 12.00 13.68
C ALA A 398 3.77 10.92 13.56
N LEU A 399 4.36 10.74 12.37
CA LEU A 399 5.36 9.70 12.09
C LEU A 399 6.81 10.19 12.16
N ILE A 400 7.06 11.47 12.47
CA ILE A 400 8.44 11.98 12.67
C ILE A 400 9.18 11.21 13.76
N ASN A 401 8.46 10.68 14.76
CA ASN A 401 9.07 9.85 15.80
C ASN A 401 9.64 8.53 15.25
N ASN A 402 9.07 7.96 14.18
CA ASN A 402 9.59 6.73 13.59
C ASN A 402 11.02 6.91 13.10
N ALA A 403 11.33 8.05 12.47
CA ALA A 403 12.70 8.37 12.07
C ALA A 403 13.68 8.37 13.26
N ARG A 404 13.23 8.79 14.45
CA ARG A 404 14.05 8.72 15.68
C ARG A 404 14.27 7.27 16.10
N VAL A 405 13.22 6.46 16.17
CA VAL A 405 13.31 5.05 16.59
C VAL A 405 14.17 4.24 15.62
N LEU A 406 13.87 4.33 14.32
CA LEU A 406 14.54 3.55 13.28
C LEU A 406 16.02 3.93 13.14
N SER A 407 16.36 5.23 13.20
CA SER A 407 17.76 5.68 13.12
C SER A 407 18.65 5.15 14.26
N LEU A 408 18.07 4.86 15.43
CA LEU A 408 18.79 4.29 16.58
C LEU A 408 19.06 2.80 16.44
N ASN A 409 18.17 2.07 15.75
CA ASN A 409 18.36 0.65 15.44
C ASN A 409 19.45 0.46 14.37
N GLY A 410 19.74 1.51 13.59
CA GLY A 410 20.78 1.52 12.57
C GLY A 410 20.27 1.09 11.20
N PRO A 411 21.11 1.14 10.16
CA PRO A 411 20.69 0.86 8.79
C PRO A 411 20.48 -0.63 8.50
N GLU A 412 20.99 -1.52 9.35
CA GLU A 412 20.77 -2.97 9.21
C GLU A 412 19.26 -3.26 9.24
N ASN A 413 18.76 -4.01 8.25
CA ASN A 413 17.33 -4.28 8.05
C ASN A 413 16.44 -3.02 8.06
N PHE A 414 16.94 -1.91 7.51
CA PHE A 414 16.19 -0.65 7.45
C PHE A 414 15.73 -0.16 8.84
N GLY A 415 16.53 -0.38 9.89
CA GLY A 415 16.23 0.07 11.25
C GLY A 415 15.05 -0.63 11.91
N GLN A 416 14.53 -1.69 11.30
CA GLN A 416 13.49 -2.51 11.92
C GLN A 416 14.06 -3.33 13.08
N PRO A 417 13.34 -3.46 14.21
CA PRO A 417 13.74 -4.36 15.28
C PRO A 417 13.84 -5.82 14.82
N GLU A 418 14.68 -6.61 15.50
CA GLU A 418 14.84 -8.05 15.21
C GLU A 418 13.55 -8.84 15.49
N ALA A 419 12.80 -8.44 16.51
CA ALA A 419 11.52 -9.06 16.86
C ALA A 419 10.40 -8.49 15.98
N LEU A 420 9.72 -9.36 15.23
CA LEU A 420 8.61 -8.99 14.34
C LEU A 420 7.45 -8.32 15.09
N GLU A 421 7.23 -8.67 16.36
CA GLU A 421 6.19 -8.05 17.22
C GLU A 421 6.50 -6.59 17.58
N ASP A 422 7.75 -6.17 17.49
CA ASP A 422 8.20 -4.81 17.73
C ASP A 422 8.33 -3.99 16.43
N HIS A 423 7.88 -4.53 15.29
CA HIS A 423 7.98 -3.87 13.99
C HIS A 423 7.40 -2.45 14.03
N VAL A 424 8.16 -1.49 13.49
CA VAL A 424 7.76 -0.09 13.45
C VAL A 424 7.05 0.16 12.13
N PHE A 425 5.73 0.33 12.22
CA PHE A 425 4.90 0.63 11.06
C PHE A 425 4.92 2.12 10.73
N GLY A 426 5.04 2.42 9.43
CA GLY A 426 4.94 3.76 8.87
C GLY A 426 3.55 4.05 8.30
N VAL A 427 3.48 4.47 7.04
CA VAL A 427 2.20 4.67 6.34
C VAL A 427 1.77 3.32 5.76
N ALA A 428 1.06 2.55 6.58
CA ALA A 428 0.64 1.18 6.25
C ALA A 428 -0.86 1.09 5.93
N SER A 429 -1.41 2.13 5.30
CA SER A 429 -2.79 2.16 4.78
C SER A 429 -2.80 2.51 3.29
N THR A 430 -3.85 2.08 2.60
CA THR A 430 -4.02 2.38 1.17
C THR A 430 -4.61 3.78 0.98
N VAL A 431 -3.96 4.58 0.14
CA VAL A 431 -4.45 5.91 -0.26
C VAL A 431 -5.73 5.79 -1.08
N ASN A 432 -6.68 6.70 -0.85
CA ASN A 432 -7.78 6.96 -1.76
C ASN A 432 -7.59 8.33 -2.41
N ALA A 433 -8.13 8.53 -3.61
CA ALA A 433 -7.98 9.79 -4.33
C ALA A 433 -9.22 10.14 -5.16
N GLY A 434 -9.40 11.43 -5.43
CA GLY A 434 -10.41 11.90 -6.38
C GLY A 434 -10.53 13.42 -6.44
N TRP A 435 -11.33 13.89 -7.39
CA TRP A 435 -11.47 15.31 -7.66
C TRP A 435 -12.58 15.94 -6.82
N ILE A 436 -12.26 17.05 -6.15
CA ILE A 436 -13.21 17.78 -5.32
C ILE A 436 -13.26 19.24 -5.75
N PHE A 437 -14.39 19.90 -5.50
CA PHE A 437 -14.50 21.34 -5.65
C PHE A 437 -14.36 22.02 -4.28
N ASP A 438 -13.28 22.78 -4.10
CA ASP A 438 -13.04 23.62 -2.94
C ASP A 438 -13.88 24.89 -3.06
N GLU A 439 -15.00 24.94 -2.34
CA GLU A 439 -15.94 26.07 -2.38
C GLU A 439 -15.33 27.35 -1.80
N VAL A 440 -14.33 27.27 -0.92
CA VAL A 440 -13.71 28.46 -0.32
C VAL A 440 -12.71 29.08 -1.29
N ALA A 441 -11.87 28.24 -1.91
CA ALA A 441 -10.90 28.68 -2.90
C ALA A 441 -11.50 28.84 -4.32
N GLN A 442 -12.73 28.37 -4.53
CA GLN A 442 -13.44 28.37 -5.82
C GLN A 442 -12.65 27.66 -6.93
N GLN A 443 -12.05 26.50 -6.61
CA GLN A 443 -11.23 25.74 -7.54
C GLN A 443 -11.42 24.22 -7.39
N TRP A 444 -11.15 23.49 -8.47
CA TRP A 444 -11.07 22.04 -8.42
C TRP A 444 -9.69 21.60 -7.93
N ARG A 445 -9.66 20.57 -7.09
CA ARG A 445 -8.46 19.94 -6.55
C ARG A 445 -8.50 18.45 -6.84
N HIS A 446 -7.33 17.82 -6.94
CA HIS A 446 -7.23 16.36 -6.88
C HIS A 446 -6.68 16.02 -5.50
N ILE A 447 -7.51 15.43 -4.64
CA ILE A 447 -7.05 15.09 -3.30
C ILE A 447 -6.56 13.65 -3.22
N ALA A 448 -5.56 13.43 -2.36
CA ALA A 448 -5.17 12.13 -1.84
C ALA A 448 -5.49 12.10 -0.34
N VAL A 449 -6.16 11.06 0.13
CA VAL A 449 -6.60 10.91 1.53
C VAL A 449 -6.23 9.53 2.04
N PHE A 450 -5.70 9.46 3.25
CA PHE A 450 -5.24 8.22 3.84
C PHE A 450 -5.12 8.31 5.37
N GLY A 451 -5.15 7.15 6.01
CA GLY A 451 -4.75 6.97 7.40
C GLY A 451 -3.30 6.47 7.50
N LEU A 452 -2.83 6.22 8.71
CA LEU A 452 -1.53 5.62 8.97
C LEU A 452 -1.61 4.10 9.19
N GLY A 453 -2.82 3.52 9.27
CA GLY A 453 -2.99 2.11 9.60
C GLY A 453 -2.43 1.80 11.00
N PRO A 454 -1.63 0.73 11.17
CA PRO A 454 -0.92 0.45 12.42
C PRO A 454 0.16 1.48 12.78
N GLY A 455 0.57 2.35 11.85
CA GLY A 455 1.55 3.40 12.14
C GLY A 455 1.01 4.53 13.02
N GLY A 456 -0.31 4.66 13.16
CA GLY A 456 -0.90 5.61 14.10
C GLY A 456 -2.34 6.02 13.84
N SER A 457 -2.76 7.03 14.60
CA SER A 457 -4.16 7.47 14.70
C SER A 457 -4.44 8.80 13.98
N GLU A 458 -3.76 9.09 12.87
CA GLU A 458 -3.98 10.31 12.09
C GLU A 458 -4.61 9.98 10.74
N ILE A 459 -5.52 10.85 10.27
CA ILE A 459 -6.00 10.86 8.88
C ILE A 459 -5.66 12.23 8.33
N LEU A 460 -5.27 12.27 7.05
CA LEU A 460 -4.93 13.52 6.40
C LEU A 460 -5.35 13.55 4.94
N SER A 461 -5.47 14.77 4.42
CA SER A 461 -5.78 15.04 3.02
C SER A 461 -4.74 15.97 2.40
N LEU A 462 -4.22 15.56 1.25
CA LEU A 462 -3.27 16.31 0.44
C LEU A 462 -3.93 16.78 -0.85
N ASP A 463 -3.64 17.98 -1.33
CA ASP A 463 -3.92 18.39 -2.70
C ASP A 463 -2.74 18.01 -3.61
N VAL A 464 -2.95 17.00 -4.44
CA VAL A 464 -1.98 16.44 -5.39
C VAL A 464 -2.24 16.93 -6.83
N SER A 465 -2.93 18.05 -7.00
CA SER A 465 -3.18 18.67 -8.32
C SER A 465 -1.96 19.35 -8.95
N HIS A 466 -0.79 19.37 -8.28
CA HIS A 466 0.38 20.12 -8.76
C HIS A 466 1.74 19.48 -8.41
N MET A 467 1.81 18.14 -8.44
CA MET A 467 2.97 17.33 -8.05
C MET A 467 4.26 17.53 -8.87
N ALA A 468 4.17 18.16 -10.04
CA ALA A 468 5.33 18.42 -10.90
C ALA A 468 6.00 19.78 -10.65
N ARG A 469 5.49 20.61 -9.72
CA ARG A 469 6.15 21.86 -9.38
C ARG A 469 7.57 21.62 -8.85
N LEU A 470 8.50 22.49 -9.27
CA LEU A 470 9.93 22.41 -8.96
C LEU A 470 10.41 23.64 -8.19
N GLN A 471 11.41 23.42 -7.33
CA GLN A 471 12.26 24.32 -6.51
C GLN A 471 11.66 25.57 -5.82
N ASP A 472 10.83 26.37 -6.47
CA ASP A 472 10.31 27.63 -5.91
C ASP A 472 8.85 27.52 -5.41
N ASP A 473 8.15 26.43 -5.73
CA ASP A 473 6.78 26.15 -5.28
C ASP A 473 6.67 24.77 -4.61
N ASP A 474 5.71 24.65 -3.69
CA ASP A 474 5.36 23.39 -3.05
C ASP A 474 4.72 22.42 -4.08
N PRO A 475 5.09 21.12 -4.08
CA PRO A 475 4.55 20.14 -5.03
C PRO A 475 3.15 19.63 -4.65
N PHE A 476 2.67 19.91 -3.44
CA PHE A 476 1.32 19.58 -2.98
C PHE A 476 0.96 20.53 -1.83
N ASP A 477 -0.32 20.55 -1.43
CA ASP A 477 -0.73 21.22 -0.19
C ASP A 477 -1.20 20.17 0.83
N VAL A 478 -0.97 20.41 2.13
CA VAL A 478 -1.68 19.67 3.19
C VAL A 478 -2.95 20.44 3.50
N LEU A 479 -4.11 19.92 3.10
CA LEU A 479 -5.39 20.60 3.29
C LEU A 479 -5.81 20.57 4.76
N TRP A 480 -5.78 19.38 5.34
CA TRP A 480 -6.07 19.15 6.76
C TRP A 480 -5.52 17.82 7.22
N THR A 481 -5.34 17.71 8.53
CA THR A 481 -5.08 16.47 9.24
C THR A 481 -5.96 16.41 10.48
N THR A 482 -6.21 15.23 11.03
CA THR A 482 -6.99 15.10 12.27
C THR A 482 -6.31 15.73 13.49
N THR A 483 -5.05 16.18 13.35
CA THR A 483 -4.33 16.95 14.37
C THR A 483 -4.29 18.45 14.10
N THR A 484 -4.87 18.92 12.99
CA THR A 484 -5.01 20.35 12.67
C THR A 484 -5.75 21.07 13.80
N SER A 485 -5.21 22.21 14.24
CA SER A 485 -5.67 22.93 15.44
C SER A 485 -7.17 23.26 15.44
N ALA A 486 -7.76 23.52 14.28
CA ALA A 486 -9.19 23.82 14.14
C ALA A 486 -10.12 22.63 14.41
N ILE A 487 -9.65 21.40 14.20
CA ILE A 487 -10.49 20.19 14.23
C ILE A 487 -9.99 19.10 15.20
N THR A 488 -8.78 19.23 15.76
CA THR A 488 -8.12 18.21 16.60
C THR A 488 -9.00 17.72 17.77
N ASP A 489 -9.68 18.64 18.46
CA ASP A 489 -10.56 18.31 19.58
C ASP A 489 -11.76 17.44 19.16
N GLN A 490 -12.18 17.50 17.89
CA GLN A 490 -13.26 16.67 17.38
C GLN A 490 -12.83 15.19 17.36
N TYR A 491 -11.56 14.92 17.04
CA TYR A 491 -11.03 13.59 16.78
C TYR A 491 -10.40 12.92 18.00
N ALA A 492 -9.76 13.70 18.87
CA ALA A 492 -8.86 13.24 19.93
C ALA A 492 -9.43 12.11 20.81
N GLU A 493 -10.73 12.13 21.10
CA GLU A 493 -11.38 11.10 21.94
C GLU A 493 -11.71 9.81 21.19
N THR A 494 -11.94 9.86 19.87
CA THR A 494 -12.57 8.74 19.15
C THR A 494 -11.66 8.07 18.12
N LEU A 495 -10.61 8.75 17.65
CA LEU A 495 -9.73 8.22 16.62
C LEU A 495 -8.65 7.31 17.25
N GLY A 496 -8.50 6.11 16.72
CA GLY A 496 -7.43 5.16 17.02
C GLY A 496 -6.68 4.76 15.75
N GLU A 497 -6.05 3.57 15.68
CA GLU A 497 -5.26 3.16 14.50
C GLU A 497 -6.10 3.16 13.22
N THR A 498 -5.68 3.89 12.21
CA THR A 498 -6.52 4.25 11.07
C THR A 498 -6.41 3.26 9.91
N TRP A 499 -6.89 2.04 10.12
CA TRP A 499 -6.80 0.93 9.16
C TRP A 499 -7.74 1.05 7.95
N SER A 500 -8.93 1.62 8.14
CA SER A 500 -9.91 1.72 7.05
C SER A 500 -9.47 2.78 6.04
N ARG A 501 -9.52 2.45 4.74
CA ARG A 501 -9.34 3.45 3.69
C ARG A 501 -10.52 4.43 3.68
N PRO A 502 -10.30 5.76 3.80
CA PRO A 502 -11.39 6.74 3.71
C PRO A 502 -12.08 6.70 2.35
N ALA A 503 -13.41 6.59 2.35
CA ALA A 503 -14.22 6.58 1.15
C ALA A 503 -14.57 8.03 0.74
N LEU A 504 -14.19 8.43 -0.47
CA LEU A 504 -14.60 9.69 -1.07
C LEU A 504 -15.97 9.54 -1.74
N THR A 505 -16.87 10.47 -1.48
CA THR A 505 -18.21 10.47 -2.05
C THR A 505 -18.76 11.87 -2.27
N TYR A 506 -19.91 11.99 -2.92
CA TYR A 506 -20.42 13.25 -3.45
C TYR A 506 -21.91 13.46 -3.14
N ALA A 507 -22.29 14.72 -2.99
CA ALA A 507 -23.67 15.20 -3.03
C ALA A 507 -23.82 16.26 -4.12
N VAL A 508 -24.86 16.16 -4.94
CA VAL A 508 -25.06 17.07 -6.08
C VAL A 508 -26.24 18.01 -5.77
N PRO A 509 -26.01 19.34 -5.66
CA PRO A 509 -27.10 20.26 -5.40
C PRO A 509 -28.19 20.20 -6.48
N ASN A 510 -29.44 20.07 -6.06
CA ASN A 510 -30.64 19.99 -6.89
C ASN A 510 -30.63 18.89 -7.95
N ASP A 511 -29.83 17.84 -7.77
CA ASP A 511 -29.53 16.83 -8.80
C ASP A 511 -29.02 17.44 -10.12
N GLU A 512 -28.49 18.67 -10.09
CA GLU A 512 -28.13 19.42 -11.27
C GLU A 512 -26.64 19.24 -11.61
N MET A 513 -26.35 18.47 -12.66
CA MET A 513 -24.98 18.14 -13.06
C MET A 513 -24.11 19.35 -13.44
N SER A 514 -24.74 20.48 -13.79
CA SER A 514 -24.05 21.72 -14.15
C SER A 514 -23.44 22.41 -12.93
N LEU A 515 -23.86 22.00 -11.72
CA LEU A 515 -23.37 22.51 -10.45
C LEU A 515 -22.24 21.63 -9.92
N ALA A 516 -21.27 22.26 -9.26
CA ALA A 516 -20.19 21.52 -8.63
C ALA A 516 -20.75 20.66 -7.48
N PRO A 517 -20.41 19.36 -7.43
CA PRO A 517 -20.79 18.52 -6.31
C PRO A 517 -20.02 18.92 -5.07
N LYS A 518 -20.64 18.71 -3.91
CA LYS A 518 -19.95 18.77 -2.62
C LYS A 518 -19.36 17.40 -2.31
N ALA A 519 -18.10 17.37 -1.92
CA ALA A 519 -17.38 16.13 -1.65
C ALA A 519 -17.24 15.87 -0.15
N TYR A 520 -17.42 14.62 0.23
CA TYR A 520 -17.36 14.16 1.62
C TYR A 520 -16.47 12.94 1.74
N LEU A 521 -15.89 12.78 2.93
CA LEU A 521 -15.13 11.60 3.30
C LEU A 521 -15.85 10.84 4.38
N VAL A 522 -15.96 9.52 4.20
CA VAL A 522 -16.52 8.60 5.17
C VAL A 522 -15.45 7.62 5.59
N PHE A 523 -15.17 7.50 6.88
CA PHE A 523 -14.14 6.60 7.39
C PHE A 523 -14.44 6.08 8.79
N GLY A 524 -13.78 4.98 9.13
CA GLY A 524 -13.81 4.39 10.45
C GLY A 524 -12.78 5.00 11.38
N SER A 525 -13.09 5.03 12.66
CA SER A 525 -12.16 5.53 13.67
C SER A 525 -11.08 4.52 14.08
N GLY A 526 -11.05 3.31 13.52
CA GLY A 526 -9.92 2.40 13.69
C GLY A 526 -9.98 1.38 14.82
N TYR A 527 -8.81 0.89 15.26
CA TYR A 527 -8.67 0.10 16.49
C TYR A 527 -8.44 1.00 17.71
N ARG A 528 -8.90 0.56 18.88
CA ARG A 528 -8.75 1.32 20.13
C ARG A 528 -7.31 1.36 20.68
N GLU A 529 -6.54 0.29 20.46
CA GLU A 529 -5.21 0.06 21.06
C GLU A 529 -5.23 -0.02 22.60
N ASP A 530 -6.37 -0.38 23.21
CA ASP A 530 -6.56 -0.38 24.67
C ASP A 530 -6.23 0.94 25.39
N GLN A 531 -6.22 2.04 24.64
CA GLN A 531 -6.00 3.39 25.16
C GLN A 531 -7.22 4.29 24.92
N GLY A 532 -7.32 5.37 25.70
CA GLY A 532 -8.29 6.44 25.45
C GLY A 532 -9.73 6.17 25.89
N ASP A 533 -10.66 6.91 25.28
CA ASP A 533 -12.09 6.84 25.55
C ASP A 533 -12.69 5.51 25.05
N ALA A 534 -13.76 5.04 25.69
CA ALA A 534 -14.43 3.80 25.31
C ALA A 534 -15.02 3.80 23.87
N ARG A 535 -15.24 4.99 23.30
CA ARG A 535 -15.71 5.20 21.92
C ARG A 535 -14.57 5.14 20.90
N ARG A 536 -13.31 5.19 21.33
CA ARG A 536 -12.16 5.13 20.42
C ARG A 536 -12.19 3.83 19.62
N GLY A 537 -12.05 3.95 18.31
CA GLY A 537 -12.14 2.81 17.38
C GLY A 537 -13.57 2.38 17.00
N LYS A 538 -14.62 2.96 17.58
CA LYS A 538 -16.03 2.52 17.36
C LYS A 538 -16.90 3.52 16.61
N VAL A 539 -16.31 4.57 16.07
CA VAL A 539 -17.03 5.69 15.47
C VAL A 539 -16.83 5.70 13.95
N LEU A 540 -17.94 5.84 13.24
CA LEU A 540 -17.98 6.22 11.84
C LEU A 540 -18.06 7.74 11.74
N TRP A 541 -17.22 8.27 10.87
CA TRP A 541 -17.06 9.68 10.61
C TRP A 541 -17.53 10.02 9.21
N MET A 542 -18.15 11.20 9.09
CA MET A 542 -18.42 11.82 7.81
C MET A 542 -18.07 13.30 7.90
N VAL A 543 -17.20 13.74 7.00
CA VAL A 543 -16.55 15.05 7.08
C VAL A 543 -16.50 15.70 5.71
N ASP A 544 -16.42 17.02 5.68
CA ASP A 544 -16.14 17.76 4.45
C ASP A 544 -14.75 17.37 3.93
N ALA A 545 -14.65 16.99 2.65
CA ALA A 545 -13.39 16.50 2.08
C ALA A 545 -12.28 17.59 2.05
N THR A 546 -12.66 18.86 2.02
CA THR A 546 -11.74 20.01 1.93
C THR A 546 -11.24 20.46 3.30
N THR A 547 -12.06 20.35 4.34
CA THR A 547 -11.73 20.92 5.67
C THR A 547 -11.55 19.88 6.77
N GLY A 548 -12.03 18.65 6.58
CA GLY A 548 -12.05 17.63 7.61
C GLY A 548 -13.02 17.95 8.76
N GLU A 549 -13.91 18.94 8.63
CA GLU A 549 -14.91 19.25 9.63
C GLU A 549 -16.08 18.27 9.58
N THR A 550 -16.60 17.88 10.74
CA THR A 550 -17.79 17.02 10.83
C THR A 550 -19.01 17.73 10.24
N VAL A 551 -19.74 17.07 9.33
CA VAL A 551 -20.92 17.66 8.66
C VAL A 551 -22.26 17.08 9.11
N THR A 552 -22.24 15.96 9.84
CA THR A 552 -23.44 15.28 10.36
C THR A 552 -23.16 14.61 11.71
N ALA A 553 -24.19 14.06 12.38
CA ALA A 553 -23.99 13.32 13.61
C ALA A 553 -23.11 12.08 13.36
N LYS A 554 -22.08 11.89 14.18
CA LYS A 554 -21.17 10.72 14.10
C LYS A 554 -21.93 9.44 14.43
N ALA A 555 -21.63 8.34 13.75
CA ALA A 555 -22.27 7.05 14.02
C ALA A 555 -21.42 6.21 15.01
N LEU A 556 -21.99 5.79 16.14
CA LEU A 556 -21.32 4.98 17.15
C LEU A 556 -21.78 3.51 17.07
N LEU A 557 -20.84 2.59 16.87
CA LEU A 557 -21.11 1.16 16.96
C LEU A 557 -21.38 0.76 18.43
N PRO A 558 -22.50 0.08 18.72
CA PRO A 558 -22.84 -0.29 20.08
C PRO A 558 -21.92 -1.40 20.61
N THR A 559 -21.54 -1.29 21.89
CA THR A 559 -20.86 -2.39 22.57
C THR A 559 -21.80 -3.61 22.65
N PRO A 560 -21.37 -4.80 22.21
CA PRO A 560 -22.15 -6.02 22.29
C PRO A 560 -22.45 -6.46 23.73
N THR A 561 -23.43 -7.34 23.90
CA THR A 561 -23.79 -7.88 25.22
C THR A 561 -22.69 -8.83 25.71
N ALA A 562 -22.24 -8.66 26.96
CA ALA A 562 -21.17 -9.47 27.53
C ALA A 562 -21.45 -10.99 27.46
N GLY A 563 -20.40 -11.79 27.20
CA GLY A 563 -20.44 -13.26 27.26
C GLY A 563 -20.67 -13.98 25.93
N THR A 564 -20.66 -13.26 24.80
CA THR A 564 -20.60 -13.83 23.45
C THR A 564 -19.15 -13.87 22.94
N ALA A 565 -18.82 -14.79 22.03
CA ALA A 565 -17.47 -14.89 21.47
C ALA A 565 -17.20 -13.73 20.52
N TYR A 566 -15.99 -13.12 20.59
CA TYR A 566 -15.55 -11.95 19.80
C TYR A 566 -16.29 -10.64 20.11
N ASP A 567 -16.68 -10.47 21.38
CA ASP A 567 -17.53 -9.36 21.83
C ASP A 567 -16.96 -8.67 23.08
N GLU A 568 -15.63 -8.67 23.26
CA GLU A 568 -14.99 -7.79 24.23
C GLU A 568 -15.01 -6.33 23.72
N ASP A 569 -14.93 -5.37 24.64
CA ASP A 569 -15.05 -3.95 24.29
C ASP A 569 -13.88 -3.45 23.41
N GLY A 570 -12.77 -4.19 23.34
CA GLY A 570 -11.66 -3.96 22.41
C GLY A 570 -11.82 -4.60 21.03
N ASP A 571 -12.73 -5.58 20.89
CA ASP A 571 -12.96 -6.31 19.63
C ASP A 571 -13.84 -5.55 18.64
N VAL A 572 -14.61 -4.56 19.12
CA VAL A 572 -15.41 -3.69 18.27
C VAL A 572 -14.51 -2.60 17.70
N ALA A 573 -14.27 -2.68 16.39
CA ALA A 573 -13.40 -1.75 15.68
C ALA A 573 -13.96 -1.44 14.29
N VAL A 574 -13.81 -0.20 13.85
CA VAL A 574 -14.26 0.28 12.54
C VAL A 574 -13.04 0.36 11.63
N VAL A 575 -12.59 -0.79 11.15
CA VAL A 575 -11.27 -0.98 10.52
C VAL A 575 -11.34 -1.48 9.08
N THR A 576 -12.50 -1.92 8.61
CA THR A 576 -12.65 -2.32 7.20
C THR A 576 -12.89 -1.10 6.32
N ASP A 577 -12.57 -1.23 5.04
CA ASP A 577 -12.97 -0.26 4.03
C ASP A 577 -14.49 -0.04 4.04
N ILE A 578 -14.89 1.21 3.86
CA ILE A 578 -16.30 1.61 3.80
C ILE A 578 -16.79 1.49 2.36
N ALA A 579 -17.88 0.77 2.17
CA ALA A 579 -18.57 0.72 0.90
C ALA A 579 -19.70 1.75 0.87
N ILE A 580 -19.69 2.64 -0.12
CA ILE A 580 -20.73 3.65 -0.30
C ILE A 580 -21.76 3.15 -1.31
N GLY A 581 -23.02 3.04 -0.88
CA GLY A 581 -24.17 2.92 -1.74
C GLY A 581 -24.50 4.29 -2.33
N SER A 582 -24.49 4.40 -3.65
CA SER A 582 -24.76 5.66 -4.36
C SER A 582 -25.98 5.53 -5.27
N HIS A 583 -26.79 6.59 -5.33
CA HIS A 583 -27.83 6.78 -6.32
C HIS A 583 -27.24 7.49 -7.54
N CYS A 584 -27.25 6.78 -8.67
CA CYS A 584 -26.67 7.31 -9.90
C CYS A 584 -27.59 8.35 -10.55
N LEU A 585 -27.31 9.63 -10.34
CA LEU A 585 -27.99 10.74 -11.02
C LEU A 585 -27.71 10.72 -12.53
N SER A 586 -26.47 10.41 -12.91
CA SER A 586 -26.05 10.29 -14.31
C SER A 586 -25.03 9.17 -14.49
N ARG A 587 -24.32 9.12 -15.63
CA ARG A 587 -23.14 8.24 -15.80
C ARG A 587 -21.89 8.73 -15.06
N TYR A 588 -21.90 9.97 -14.57
CA TYR A 588 -20.69 10.68 -14.10
C TYR A 588 -20.78 11.03 -12.63
N TRP A 589 -21.98 11.35 -12.13
CA TRP A 589 -22.21 11.65 -10.73
C TRP A 589 -23.09 10.59 -10.09
N GLY A 590 -22.54 9.90 -9.09
CA GLY A 590 -23.27 9.21 -8.06
C GLY A 590 -23.45 10.12 -6.86
N GLU A 591 -24.67 10.20 -6.35
CA GLU A 591 -24.95 10.83 -5.07
C GLU A 591 -24.93 9.77 -3.97
N MET A 592 -24.20 10.00 -2.89
CA MET A 592 -24.15 9.09 -1.75
C MET A 592 -25.54 8.89 -1.14
N GLN A 593 -25.84 7.68 -0.67
CA GLN A 593 -27.12 7.37 0.00
C GLN A 593 -26.86 6.69 1.34
N GLU A 594 -26.00 5.67 1.34
CA GLU A 594 -25.77 4.80 2.50
C GLU A 594 -24.28 4.43 2.55
N ALA A 595 -23.74 4.23 3.75
CA ALA A 595 -22.45 3.60 4.00
C ALA A 595 -22.66 2.21 4.61
N TYR A 596 -21.81 1.27 4.21
CA TYR A 596 -21.75 -0.08 4.75
C TYR A 596 -20.36 -0.35 5.31
N ILE A 597 -20.30 -0.86 6.53
CA ILE A 597 -19.06 -1.25 7.21
C ILE A 597 -19.25 -2.60 7.89
N ALA A 598 -18.24 -3.45 7.80
CA ALA A 598 -18.14 -4.64 8.64
C ALA A 598 -17.11 -4.39 9.75
N ASP A 599 -17.33 -4.96 10.92
CA ASP A 599 -16.28 -5.01 11.94
C ASP A 599 -15.54 -6.37 11.94
N PRO A 600 -14.45 -6.53 12.71
CA PRO A 600 -13.70 -7.78 12.76
C PRO A 600 -14.52 -9.00 13.20
N ALA A 601 -15.63 -8.79 13.92
CA ALA A 601 -16.54 -9.86 14.33
C ALA A 601 -17.54 -10.26 13.22
N GLY A 602 -17.47 -9.64 12.04
CA GLY A 602 -18.35 -9.91 10.90
C GLY A 602 -19.75 -9.33 11.06
N ARG A 603 -19.93 -8.29 11.90
CA ARG A 603 -21.19 -7.54 11.97
C ARG A 603 -21.18 -6.47 10.89
N LEU A 604 -22.19 -6.50 10.02
CA LEU A 604 -22.43 -5.49 9.01
C LEU A 604 -23.34 -4.41 9.60
N PHE A 605 -22.87 -3.17 9.54
CA PHE A 605 -23.63 -1.97 9.85
C PHE A 605 -23.91 -1.22 8.57
N ARG A 606 -25.09 -0.62 8.51
CA ARG A 606 -25.46 0.38 7.51
C ARG A 606 -25.52 1.74 8.21
N TRP A 607 -25.22 2.84 7.53
CA TRP A 607 -25.41 4.20 8.00
C TRP A 607 -25.97 5.08 6.88
N ASP A 608 -27.05 5.81 7.13
CA ASP A 608 -27.70 6.65 6.13
C ASP A 608 -26.96 7.99 6.00
N LEU A 609 -26.61 8.36 4.77
CA LEU A 609 -25.75 9.51 4.45
C LEU A 609 -26.44 10.59 3.62
N ALA A 610 -27.66 10.33 3.12
CA ALA A 610 -28.33 11.22 2.18
C ALA A 610 -28.44 12.66 2.72
N ALA A 611 -28.05 13.62 1.89
CA ALA A 611 -28.22 15.04 2.16
C ALA A 611 -29.56 15.54 1.60
N ASP A 612 -30.02 16.70 2.08
CA ASP A 612 -31.13 17.40 1.45
C ASP A 612 -30.71 17.83 0.03
N ILE A 613 -31.52 17.47 -0.96
CA ILE A 613 -31.23 17.72 -2.38
C ILE A 613 -31.06 19.23 -2.64
N SER A 614 -31.85 20.08 -1.98
CA SER A 614 -31.79 21.54 -2.18
C SER A 614 -30.69 22.23 -1.38
N ASN A 615 -30.22 21.59 -0.31
CA ASN A 615 -29.13 22.04 0.53
C ASN A 615 -28.26 20.86 0.97
N VAL A 616 -27.27 20.53 0.14
CA VAL A 616 -26.37 19.38 0.34
C VAL A 616 -25.50 19.45 1.60
N THR A 617 -25.61 20.52 2.39
CA THR A 617 -24.97 20.66 3.72
C THR A 617 -25.88 20.24 4.88
N GLN A 618 -27.15 19.92 4.60
CA GLN A 618 -28.11 19.43 5.58
C GLN A 618 -28.34 17.94 5.40
N PHE A 619 -28.33 17.20 6.51
CA PHE A 619 -28.47 15.74 6.55
C PHE A 619 -29.71 15.38 7.34
N ASP A 620 -30.86 15.57 6.70
CA ASP A 620 -32.14 15.22 7.28
C ASP A 620 -32.26 13.69 7.22
N HIS A 621 -31.83 13.01 8.28
CA HIS A 621 -31.91 11.55 8.44
C HIS A 621 -33.37 11.07 8.30
N GLU A 622 -33.86 10.86 7.08
CA GLU A 622 -35.17 10.29 6.82
C GLU A 622 -35.17 8.81 7.24
N ALA A 623 -36.27 8.36 7.86
CA ALA A 623 -36.38 7.01 8.43
C ALA A 623 -36.68 5.94 7.37
N ASP A 624 -35.96 5.91 6.26
CA ASP A 624 -36.12 4.90 5.20
C ASP A 624 -35.50 3.54 5.56
N SER A 625 -34.71 3.53 6.64
CA SER A 625 -33.78 2.47 7.01
C SER A 625 -34.16 1.70 8.29
N GLY A 626 -35.33 1.98 8.88
CA GLY A 626 -35.88 1.27 10.05
C GLY A 626 -36.06 2.12 11.31
N GLY A 627 -35.81 3.43 11.20
CA GLY A 627 -36.04 4.43 12.25
C GLY A 627 -34.97 5.52 12.25
N THR A 628 -35.23 6.63 12.93
CA THR A 628 -34.17 7.62 13.23
C THR A 628 -33.19 7.01 14.23
N TRP A 629 -31.90 7.19 13.99
CA TRP A 629 -30.87 6.76 14.93
C TRP A 629 -31.02 7.58 16.21
N PRO A 630 -31.19 6.94 17.38
CA PRO A 630 -31.32 7.70 18.61
C PRO A 630 -30.01 8.45 18.86
N LEU A 631 -30.11 9.77 19.04
CA LEU A 631 -28.99 10.60 19.43
C LEU A 631 -28.67 10.35 20.91
N ASN A 632 -27.43 9.97 21.20
CA ASN A 632 -26.88 9.90 22.55
C ASN A 632 -25.55 10.65 22.59
N ASP A 633 -25.48 11.73 23.38
CA ASP A 633 -24.29 12.59 23.50
C ASP A 633 -23.73 13.08 22.14
N GLY A 634 -24.62 13.36 21.17
CA GLY A 634 -24.24 13.83 19.82
C GLY A 634 -23.89 12.73 18.82
N PHE A 635 -23.99 11.46 19.20
CA PHE A 635 -23.79 10.31 18.31
C PHE A 635 -25.11 9.67 17.90
N ALA A 636 -25.22 9.32 16.62
CA ALA A 636 -26.22 8.41 16.12
C ALA A 636 -25.81 6.98 16.51
N MET A 637 -26.69 6.18 17.11
CA MET A 637 -26.37 4.78 17.47
C MET A 637 -26.57 3.81 16.31
N ALA A 638 -25.52 3.09 15.92
CA ALA A 638 -25.58 2.13 14.83
C ALA A 638 -26.39 0.89 15.17
N SER A 639 -27.13 0.41 14.16
CA SER A 639 -27.85 -0.85 14.24
C SER A 639 -27.17 -1.89 13.35
N GLU A 640 -26.97 -3.09 13.90
CA GLU A 640 -26.46 -4.24 13.16
C GLU A 640 -27.50 -4.62 12.09
N ALA A 641 -27.16 -4.44 10.82
CA ALA A 641 -28.01 -4.76 9.69
C ALA A 641 -27.98 -6.26 9.40
N PHE A 642 -26.81 -6.88 9.53
CA PHE A 642 -26.57 -8.31 9.30
C PHE A 642 -25.35 -8.78 10.09
N ARG A 643 -25.22 -10.10 10.33
CA ARG A 643 -24.00 -10.69 10.87
C ARG A 643 -23.62 -11.92 10.08
N PHE A 644 -22.42 -11.90 9.49
CA PHE A 644 -21.89 -13.03 8.76
C PHE A 644 -21.67 -14.21 9.73
N PRO A 645 -22.11 -15.43 9.38
CA PRO A 645 -21.80 -16.60 10.19
C PRO A 645 -20.29 -16.81 10.26
N ALA A 646 -19.75 -16.77 11.47
CA ALA A 646 -18.36 -17.09 11.75
C ALA A 646 -18.27 -18.34 12.63
N CYS A 647 -17.08 -18.92 12.71
CA CYS A 647 -16.79 -19.97 13.68
C CYS A 647 -17.08 -19.49 15.09
N ARG A 648 -17.98 -20.18 15.81
CA ARG A 648 -18.22 -19.93 17.24
C ARG A 648 -17.81 -21.15 18.06
N GLY A 649 -16.98 -20.91 19.08
CA GLY A 649 -16.60 -21.91 20.08
C GLY A 649 -15.54 -21.36 21.03
N THR A 650 -15.66 -21.68 22.32
CA THR A 650 -14.74 -21.22 23.37
C THR A 650 -13.68 -22.27 23.75
N GLY A 651 -13.74 -23.47 23.14
CA GLY A 651 -12.77 -24.55 23.35
C GLY A 651 -11.74 -24.63 22.21
N ALA A 652 -10.54 -25.12 22.53
CA ALA A 652 -9.55 -25.46 21.52
C ALA A 652 -10.15 -26.42 20.48
N TYR A 653 -10.10 -26.04 19.20
CA TYR A 653 -10.68 -26.79 18.07
C TYR A 653 -12.20 -26.92 18.06
N SER A 654 -12.93 -26.09 18.81
CA SER A 654 -14.39 -25.99 18.66
C SER A 654 -14.73 -24.87 17.68
N CYS A 655 -15.14 -25.22 16.47
CA CYS A 655 -15.81 -24.31 15.55
C CYS A 655 -17.19 -24.90 15.22
N SER A 656 -18.22 -24.14 15.54
CA SER A 656 -19.57 -24.37 15.04
C SER A 656 -20.03 -23.12 14.29
N ILE A 657 -20.51 -23.29 13.08
CA ILE A 657 -21.06 -22.20 12.26
C ILE A 657 -22.58 -22.32 12.35
N GLY A 658 -23.22 -21.29 12.91
CA GLY A 658 -24.68 -21.22 12.95
C GLY A 658 -25.25 -21.12 11.52
N PRO A 659 -26.39 -21.77 11.21
CA PRO A 659 -27.02 -21.60 9.91
C PRO A 659 -27.52 -20.16 9.73
N ILE A 660 -27.40 -19.60 8.53
CA ILE A 660 -28.03 -18.33 8.17
C ILE A 660 -29.55 -18.52 8.27
N ALA A 661 -30.22 -17.76 9.12
CA ALA A 661 -31.68 -17.79 9.20
C ALA A 661 -32.32 -17.33 7.87
N ALA A 662 -33.51 -17.83 7.56
CA ALA A 662 -34.19 -17.59 6.27
C ALA A 662 -34.52 -16.11 5.99
N ASN A 663 -34.46 -15.24 7.00
CA ASN A 663 -34.65 -13.80 6.93
C ASN A 663 -33.32 -13.01 6.93
N GLY A 664 -32.18 -13.68 6.78
CA GLY A 664 -30.84 -13.09 6.89
C GLY A 664 -30.42 -12.76 8.33
N ASN A 665 -31.35 -12.47 9.24
CA ASN A 665 -31.01 -12.04 10.60
C ASN A 665 -31.10 -13.17 11.65
N LYS A 666 -29.92 -13.45 12.23
CA LYS A 666 -29.61 -14.29 13.41
C LYS A 666 -29.61 -15.81 13.19
N GLY A 667 -28.39 -16.35 13.03
CA GLY A 667 -28.00 -17.72 13.38
C GLY A 667 -27.16 -17.73 14.66
#